data_AF-A0A286CG87-F1
#
_entry.id   AF-A0A286CG87-F1
#
_cell.length_a   1.000
_cell.length_b   1.000
_cell.length_c   1.000
_cell.angle_alpha   90.00
_cell.angle_beta   90.00
_cell.angle_gamma   90.00
#
_symmetry.space_group_name_H-M   'P 1'
#
loop_
_entity.id
_entity.type
_entity.pdbx_description
1 polymer ?
#
loop_
_entity_poly.entity_id
_entity_poly.type
_entity_poly.pdbx_seq_one_letter_code
_entity_poly.pdbx_strand_id
1 'polypeptide(L)'
;MAEKLTREQIQKLYSNPETQERILRIDCLADLLRSCIISEAYEVPPRLTAAIRLTSAGAGLVARVQSNANPRNECTLATFLQVSWNELLVDADETNIESIEKVVSDEIKKERVLFPYIYGRELYDKAFDELKDNNDTLTHKDTMTLLAGSPQGVFQLHDYVVGPWGLLRSREVRYCPPSVWVPLYHCDDLSCMRVHNVLLETGTSKISKVRTKMREVLSRQDSAEGEWEDFLRDQIAAHVNPFSWKHSAGIPSLVGDAFSVEEMRLILHDLLNFTQGRLRASISELGREVKEAEKFTEDLNEAQMLQLILLCRDDEIIDSLDSLILSGSINIPPAEIRKSPRGVKATGYFDLVPECASRGVRFLGSSSLALLRSRHLISNLFDLGNPAERERLEWLIRGTDGTSFQEQLDQFVCGGPLDGALGSLIFDSGANLVAAEKFVGIGPRARERLSNEEALRRAITWRLGIDGPSESDVLLDFRQYGTRLRELAMRTHTYASADQADIRAVASNFFVKLEGLLQEYLKLATWALLRDHYATSGFVYSPEEAVAFTIEELSREQSDIHFSSDGKWTLFPMVRGFDVLANRLKLLKSDDTTKRSVSDYPKILRSASPYTFLFKHIYPYLDLDSTARSRIVAMLTTASRKLNAGKVDEIRNVLQHTNPKFPTQDDVLGAINAAETVLAEAEEAGFLPVVSRLRESQTDSYGRRTLTLGTANGKTLRLVRPSSYYLTGLPAVSEAQYVLRSAMYENSSEVLRLSIREDSEYTKRWSNYPKRRGARAKSGSNSHVDS
;
A
#
# COMPACT_ATOMS: atom_id res chain seq x y z
N MET A 1 46.99 26.21 -8.48
CA MET A 1 45.62 25.71 -8.25
C MET A 1 45.35 24.70 -9.35
N ALA A 2 45.06 23.45 -8.99
CA ALA A 2 44.58 22.49 -9.98
C ALA A 2 43.14 22.89 -10.35
N GLU A 3 42.86 22.99 -11.64
CA GLU A 3 41.52 23.33 -12.13
C GLU A 3 40.55 22.19 -11.76
N LYS A 4 39.35 22.57 -11.33
CA LYS A 4 38.27 21.62 -11.01
C LYS A 4 37.93 20.84 -12.28
N LEU A 5 38.03 19.52 -12.25
CA LEU A 5 37.60 18.71 -13.39
C LEU A 5 36.08 18.77 -13.56
N THR A 6 35.63 19.21 -14.73
CA THR A 6 34.21 19.22 -15.10
C THR A 6 33.74 17.83 -15.51
N ARG A 7 32.42 17.60 -15.49
CA ARG A 7 31.79 16.34 -15.93
C ARG A 7 32.28 15.91 -17.32
N GLU A 8 32.35 16.85 -18.27
CA GLU A 8 32.77 16.60 -19.66
C GLU A 8 34.25 16.17 -19.75
N GLN A 9 35.10 16.78 -18.92
CA GLN A 9 36.53 16.43 -18.84
C GLN A 9 36.70 15.03 -18.25
N ILE A 10 35.97 14.69 -17.19
CA ILE A 10 35.98 13.35 -16.58
C ILE A 10 35.53 12.30 -17.61
N GLN A 11 34.41 12.54 -18.30
CA GLN A 11 33.90 11.65 -19.36
C GLN A 11 34.95 11.41 -20.47
N LYS A 12 35.70 12.45 -20.84
CA LYS A 12 36.76 12.35 -21.85
C LYS A 12 37.97 11.55 -21.35
N LEU A 13 38.38 11.76 -20.09
CA LEU A 13 39.48 11.03 -19.46
C LEU A 13 39.17 9.54 -19.34
N TYR A 14 37.93 9.20 -18.98
CA TYR A 14 37.49 7.83 -18.78
C TYR A 14 36.48 7.41 -19.85
N SER A 15 36.85 7.53 -21.13
CA SER A 15 35.94 7.25 -22.25
C SER A 15 35.68 5.77 -22.51
N ASN A 16 36.46 4.85 -21.91
CA ASN A 16 36.28 3.40 -22.05
C ASN A 16 35.08 2.91 -21.20
N PRO A 17 34.01 2.36 -21.81
CA PRO A 17 32.83 1.87 -21.07
C PRO A 17 33.13 0.81 -20.01
N GLU A 18 34.12 -0.07 -20.25
CA GLU A 18 34.50 -1.10 -19.27
C GLU A 18 35.10 -0.47 -18.01
N THR A 19 35.97 0.53 -18.17
CA THR A 19 36.53 1.28 -17.05
C THR A 19 35.44 2.09 -16.34
N GLN A 20 34.49 2.69 -17.06
CA GLN A 20 33.35 3.41 -16.45
C GLN A 20 32.51 2.48 -15.56
N GLU A 21 32.19 1.29 -16.05
CA GLU A 21 31.46 0.26 -15.30
C GLU A 21 32.23 -0.19 -14.05
N ARG A 22 33.56 -0.37 -14.16
CA ARG A 22 34.41 -0.71 -13.01
C ARG A 22 34.45 0.41 -11.97
N ILE A 23 34.53 1.67 -12.40
CA ILE A 23 34.45 2.84 -11.51
C ILE A 23 33.10 2.85 -10.78
N LEU A 24 31.99 2.66 -11.51
CA LEU A 24 30.64 2.61 -10.93
C LEU A 24 30.50 1.50 -9.88
N ARG A 25 31.01 0.29 -10.17
CA ARG A 25 30.99 -0.83 -9.22
C ARG A 25 31.79 -0.55 -7.96
N ILE A 26 32.98 0.05 -8.10
CA ILE A 26 33.82 0.46 -6.97
C ILE A 26 33.08 1.49 -6.12
N ASP A 27 32.44 2.48 -6.75
CA ASP A 27 31.66 3.50 -6.04
C ASP A 27 30.46 2.90 -5.31
N CYS A 28 29.73 1.97 -5.94
CA CYS A 28 28.61 1.27 -5.29
C CYS A 28 29.06 0.44 -4.08
N LEU A 29 30.22 -0.24 -4.16
CA LEU A 29 30.81 -0.95 -3.01
C LEU A 29 31.24 0.02 -1.90
N ALA A 30 31.82 1.16 -2.27
CA ALA A 30 32.15 2.21 -1.33
C ALA A 30 30.89 2.74 -0.64
N ASP A 31 29.80 2.99 -1.36
CA ASP A 31 28.50 3.43 -0.84
C ASP A 31 27.89 2.47 0.17
N LEU A 32 27.90 1.17 -0.13
CA LEU A 32 27.47 0.13 0.80
C LEU A 32 28.26 0.23 2.11
N LEU A 33 29.58 0.31 2.04
CA LEU A 33 30.44 0.38 3.22
C LEU A 33 30.37 1.75 3.93
N ARG A 34 30.06 2.85 3.23
CA ARG A 34 29.85 4.17 3.84
C ARG A 34 28.61 4.19 4.74
N SER A 35 27.62 3.38 4.41
CA SER A 35 26.28 3.38 5.00
C SER A 35 26.05 2.23 6.00
N CYS A 36 27.09 1.49 6.34
CA CYS A 36 27.03 0.38 7.28
C CYS A 36 27.25 0.81 8.74
N ILE A 37 26.81 -0.04 9.66
CA ILE A 37 27.02 0.10 11.10
C ILE A 37 28.12 -0.88 11.52
N ILE A 38 29.14 -0.36 12.21
CA ILE A 38 30.28 -1.13 12.71
C ILE A 38 30.49 -0.89 14.20
N SER A 39 31.17 -1.82 14.87
CA SER A 39 31.53 -1.66 16.28
C SER A 39 32.70 -0.67 16.45
N GLU A 40 32.85 -0.10 17.65
CA GLU A 40 34.02 0.76 17.98
C GLU A 40 35.35 0.00 17.86
N ALA A 41 35.32 -1.31 18.11
CA ALA A 41 36.46 -2.21 18.02
C ALA A 41 36.73 -2.71 16.58
N TYR A 42 36.00 -2.21 15.58
CA TYR A 42 36.17 -2.66 14.20
C TYR A 42 37.57 -2.32 13.66
N GLU A 43 38.28 -3.34 13.21
CA GLU A 43 39.56 -3.24 12.50
C GLU A 43 39.43 -3.73 11.07
N VAL A 44 40.04 -2.97 10.15
CA VAL A 44 39.98 -3.24 8.71
C VAL A 44 40.76 -4.52 8.37
N PRO A 45 40.12 -5.54 7.76
CA PRO A 45 40.81 -6.77 7.38
C PRO A 45 41.95 -6.50 6.38
N PRO A 46 43.18 -7.00 6.61
CA PRO A 46 44.28 -6.82 5.66
C PRO A 46 44.01 -7.37 4.26
N ARG A 47 43.16 -8.41 4.16
CA ARG A 47 42.74 -8.99 2.87
C ARG A 47 41.93 -8.00 2.03
N LEU A 48 41.14 -7.13 2.68
CA LEU A 48 40.37 -6.09 1.99
C LEU A 48 41.30 -5.07 1.34
N THR A 49 42.29 -4.60 2.10
CA THR A 49 43.22 -3.55 1.66
C THR A 49 44.25 -4.06 0.66
N ALA A 50 44.60 -5.36 0.71
CA ALA A 50 45.44 -6.00 -0.29
C ALA A 50 44.79 -6.07 -1.69
N ALA A 51 43.45 -6.08 -1.75
CA ALA A 51 42.70 -6.10 -3.01
C ALA A 51 42.50 -4.71 -3.64
N ILE A 52 42.75 -3.64 -2.88
CA ILE A 52 42.56 -2.25 -3.31
C ILE A 52 43.88 -1.72 -3.89
N ARG A 53 43.83 -1.23 -5.13
CA ARG A 53 44.94 -0.51 -5.76
C ARG A 53 44.61 0.97 -5.79
N LEU A 54 45.55 1.78 -5.30
CA LEU A 54 45.41 3.23 -5.25
C LEU A 54 46.16 3.85 -6.41
N THR A 55 45.61 4.92 -6.98
CA THR A 55 46.34 5.76 -7.92
C THR A 55 47.50 6.48 -7.22
N SER A 56 48.35 7.16 -7.98
CA SER A 56 49.40 8.03 -7.41
C SER A 56 48.82 9.09 -6.46
N ALA A 57 47.67 9.67 -6.81
CA ALA A 57 46.94 10.62 -5.97
C ALA A 57 46.45 9.98 -4.66
N GLY A 58 45.83 8.79 -4.74
CA GLY A 58 45.39 8.03 -3.57
C GLY A 58 46.54 7.60 -2.65
N ALA A 59 47.63 7.08 -3.22
CA ALA A 59 48.82 6.70 -2.47
C ALA A 59 49.47 7.90 -1.77
N GLY A 60 49.51 9.06 -2.44
CA GLY A 60 49.98 10.32 -1.86
C GLY A 60 49.08 10.83 -0.74
N LEU A 61 47.76 10.62 -0.82
CA LEU A 61 46.84 10.91 0.29
C LEU A 61 47.10 10.00 1.50
N VAL A 62 47.26 8.69 1.28
CA VAL A 62 47.59 7.73 2.35
C VAL A 62 48.87 8.13 3.05
N ALA A 63 49.94 8.43 2.31
CA ALA A 63 51.24 8.79 2.88
C ALA A 63 51.18 10.04 3.79
N ARG A 64 50.29 11.00 3.48
CA ARG A 64 50.11 12.23 4.29
C ARG A 64 49.34 11.99 5.59
N VAL A 65 48.47 10.99 5.63
CA VAL A 65 47.55 10.76 6.76
C VAL A 65 48.04 9.62 7.66
N GLN A 66 48.78 8.68 7.09
CA GLN A 66 49.35 7.52 7.76
C GLN A 66 50.26 7.94 8.92
N SER A 67 50.08 7.28 10.05
CA SER A 67 50.89 7.47 11.27
C SER A 67 50.70 6.25 12.17
N ASN A 68 51.40 6.18 13.31
CA ASN A 68 51.16 5.10 14.28
C ASN A 68 49.71 5.08 14.80
N ALA A 69 49.04 6.23 14.85
CA ALA A 69 47.63 6.34 15.25
C ALA A 69 46.65 6.01 14.09
N ASN A 70 47.12 6.05 12.85
CA ASN A 70 46.34 5.84 11.62
C ASN A 70 47.04 4.76 10.78
N PRO A 71 46.79 3.47 11.06
CA PRO A 71 47.50 2.40 10.38
C PRO A 71 47.15 2.36 8.89
N ARG A 72 48.04 1.77 8.10
CA ARG A 72 47.96 1.79 6.64
C ARG A 72 46.65 1.21 6.11
N ASN A 73 46.12 0.17 6.76
CA ASN A 73 44.89 -0.48 6.31
C ASN A 73 43.68 0.45 6.39
N GLU A 74 43.54 1.18 7.50
CA GLU A 74 42.50 2.16 7.73
C GLU A 74 42.64 3.33 6.74
N CYS A 75 43.86 3.79 6.47
CA CYS A 75 44.10 4.82 5.45
C CYS A 75 43.73 4.34 4.04
N THR A 76 44.11 3.11 3.66
CA THR A 76 43.77 2.55 2.34
C THR A 76 42.26 2.43 2.18
N LEU A 77 41.55 1.87 3.16
CA LEU A 77 40.08 1.76 3.09
C LEU A 77 39.41 3.14 3.12
N ALA A 78 39.87 4.07 3.95
CA ALA A 78 39.29 5.43 3.96
C ALA A 78 39.45 6.15 2.62
N THR A 79 40.57 5.91 1.91
CA THR A 79 40.80 6.41 0.55
C THR A 79 39.85 5.73 -0.44
N PHE A 80 39.66 4.41 -0.32
CA PHE A 80 38.70 3.67 -1.13
C PHE A 80 37.26 4.16 -0.94
N LEU A 81 36.84 4.44 0.30
CA LEU A 81 35.50 4.95 0.60
C LEU A 81 35.25 6.38 0.09
N GLN A 82 36.30 7.10 -0.30
CA GLN A 82 36.19 8.41 -0.93
C GLN A 82 36.11 8.28 -2.46
N VAL A 83 36.73 7.24 -3.05
CA VAL A 83 36.81 6.91 -4.48
C VAL A 83 37.51 7.97 -5.33
N SER A 84 37.05 9.22 -5.27
CA SER A 84 37.52 10.36 -6.05
C SER A 84 37.52 11.66 -5.22
N TRP A 85 38.30 12.65 -5.69
CA TRP A 85 38.24 14.05 -5.22
C TRP A 85 38.25 14.99 -6.43
N ASN A 86 39.39 15.54 -6.83
CA ASN A 86 39.56 16.14 -8.16
C ASN A 86 39.82 15.04 -9.20
N GLU A 87 40.69 14.09 -8.87
CA GLU A 87 41.03 12.90 -9.68
C GLU A 87 40.58 11.61 -8.96
N LEU A 88 40.65 10.46 -9.65
CA LEU A 88 40.45 9.15 -9.00
C LEU A 88 41.54 8.86 -7.97
N LEU A 89 41.13 8.40 -6.80
CA LEU A 89 42.03 7.95 -5.73
C LEU A 89 42.27 6.43 -5.77
N VAL A 90 41.35 5.70 -6.42
CA VAL A 90 41.40 4.25 -6.60
C VAL A 90 41.66 3.94 -8.06
N ASP A 91 42.60 3.04 -8.33
CA ASP A 91 42.86 2.54 -9.67
C ASP A 91 41.77 1.53 -10.03
N ALA A 92 40.86 1.91 -10.93
CA ALA A 92 39.72 1.09 -11.29
C ALA A 92 40.13 -0.17 -12.06
N ASP A 93 41.21 -0.13 -12.84
CA ASP A 93 41.63 -1.22 -13.70
C ASP A 93 42.45 -2.26 -12.91
N GLU A 94 43.30 -1.82 -11.99
CA GLU A 94 44.13 -2.73 -11.18
C GLU A 94 43.45 -3.24 -9.89
N THR A 95 42.39 -2.59 -9.42
CA THR A 95 41.66 -3.02 -8.21
C THR A 95 40.93 -4.35 -8.44
N ASN A 96 41.10 -5.30 -7.52
CA ASN A 96 40.46 -6.62 -7.59
C ASN A 96 39.08 -6.59 -6.93
N ILE A 97 38.06 -6.26 -7.72
CA ILE A 97 36.68 -6.11 -7.26
C ILE A 97 36.13 -7.43 -6.68
N GLU A 98 36.37 -8.59 -7.31
CA GLU A 98 35.85 -9.87 -6.78
C GLU A 98 36.42 -10.23 -5.40
N SER A 99 37.68 -9.87 -5.14
CA SER A 99 38.30 -10.10 -3.84
C SER A 99 37.72 -9.18 -2.76
N ILE A 100 37.43 -7.93 -3.12
CA ILE A 100 36.72 -6.99 -2.24
C ILE A 100 35.33 -7.54 -1.90
N GLU A 101 34.56 -7.96 -2.91
CA GLU A 101 33.23 -8.55 -2.75
C GLU A 101 33.24 -9.72 -1.77
N LYS A 102 34.18 -10.66 -1.91
CA LYS A 102 34.33 -11.81 -1.02
C LYS A 102 34.61 -11.40 0.42
N VAL A 103 35.53 -10.46 0.64
CA VAL A 103 35.87 -10.01 2.00
C VAL A 103 34.71 -9.24 2.64
N VAL A 104 34.02 -8.39 1.88
CA VAL A 104 32.82 -7.67 2.36
C VAL A 104 31.70 -8.67 2.69
N SER A 105 31.46 -9.65 1.82
CA SER A 105 30.48 -10.72 2.05
C SER A 105 30.76 -11.48 3.35
N ASP A 106 32.03 -11.82 3.61
CA ASP A 106 32.45 -12.49 4.84
C ASP A 106 32.25 -11.61 6.09
N GLU A 107 32.52 -10.31 6.02
CA GLU A 107 32.34 -9.39 7.14
C GLU A 107 30.86 -9.17 7.48
N ILE A 108 29.98 -9.16 6.47
CA ILE A 108 28.52 -9.12 6.65
C ILE A 108 28.03 -10.42 7.30
N LYS A 109 28.43 -11.58 6.78
CA LYS A 109 28.05 -12.91 7.33
C LYS A 109 28.50 -13.09 8.80
N LYS A 110 29.61 -12.47 9.18
CA LYS A 110 30.15 -12.48 10.55
C LYS A 110 29.57 -11.37 11.43
N GLU A 111 28.62 -10.59 10.92
CA GLU A 111 27.97 -9.49 11.64
C GLU A 111 28.97 -8.42 12.14
N ARG A 112 30.12 -8.28 11.47
CA ARG A 112 31.10 -7.21 11.74
C ARG A 112 30.74 -5.91 11.03
N VAL A 113 30.00 -6.04 9.92
CA VAL A 113 29.40 -4.99 9.13
C VAL A 113 27.90 -5.24 9.16
N LEU A 114 27.14 -4.32 9.75
CA LEU A 114 25.71 -4.47 9.95
C LEU A 114 24.92 -3.51 9.06
N PHE A 115 23.79 -4.00 8.56
CA PHE A 115 22.77 -3.17 7.94
C PHE A 115 21.44 -3.39 8.67
N PRO A 116 20.67 -2.34 8.99
CA PRO A 116 19.38 -2.50 9.66
C PRO A 116 18.38 -3.15 8.71
N TYR A 117 17.68 -4.21 9.15
CA TYR A 117 16.56 -4.77 8.40
C TYR A 117 15.33 -3.89 8.56
N ILE A 118 15.09 -3.06 7.54
CA ILE A 118 14.05 -2.05 7.54
C ILE A 118 12.73 -2.53 6.93
N TYR A 119 12.60 -3.79 6.49
CA TYR A 119 11.35 -4.32 5.92
C TYR A 119 10.49 -4.99 6.99
N GLY A 120 9.18 -5.09 6.75
CA GLY A 120 8.24 -5.68 7.68
C GLY A 120 8.10 -4.93 9.00
N ARG A 121 7.92 -5.66 10.10
CA ARG A 121 7.62 -5.05 11.40
C ARG A 121 8.64 -5.33 12.49
N GLU A 122 9.52 -6.28 12.28
CA GLU A 122 10.37 -6.82 13.34
C GLU A 122 11.19 -5.73 14.04
N LEU A 123 11.95 -4.94 13.28
CA LEU A 123 12.77 -3.87 13.83
C LEU A 123 11.92 -2.73 14.44
N TYR A 124 10.77 -2.43 13.85
CA TYR A 124 9.83 -1.42 14.35
C TYR A 124 9.23 -1.83 15.71
N ASP A 125 8.75 -3.07 15.81
CA ASP A 125 8.14 -3.60 17.03
C ASP A 125 9.20 -3.76 18.13
N LYS A 126 10.40 -4.24 17.79
CA LYS A 126 11.54 -4.28 18.72
C LYS A 126 11.91 -2.89 19.24
N ALA A 127 11.98 -1.90 18.34
CA ALA A 127 12.22 -0.51 18.72
C ALA A 127 11.11 0.05 19.63
N PHE A 128 9.85 -0.37 19.46
CA PHE A 128 8.77 0.03 20.35
C PHE A 128 8.90 -0.58 21.75
N ASP A 129 9.35 -1.83 21.85
CA ASP A 129 9.46 -2.53 23.12
C ASP A 129 10.72 -2.15 23.92
N GLU A 130 11.85 -1.92 23.25
CA GLU A 130 13.14 -1.65 23.89
C GLU A 130 13.44 -0.15 24.11
N LEU A 131 13.00 0.73 23.20
CA LEU A 131 13.31 2.16 23.30
C LEU A 131 12.19 2.91 24.02
N LYS A 132 12.55 3.54 25.15
CA LYS A 132 11.60 4.26 26.01
C LYS A 132 11.34 5.70 25.60
N ASP A 133 12.32 6.33 24.95
CA ASP A 133 12.29 7.75 24.60
C ASP A 133 11.98 7.98 23.12
N ASN A 134 11.40 9.14 22.82
CA ASN A 134 11.16 9.61 21.45
C ASN A 134 12.38 10.36 20.91
N ASN A 135 13.56 9.74 21.01
CA ASN A 135 14.80 10.33 20.50
C ASN A 135 14.93 10.03 19.00
N ASP A 136 15.24 11.08 18.23
CA ASP A 136 15.49 10.97 16.78
C ASP A 136 16.90 10.47 16.46
N THR A 137 17.71 10.17 17.47
CA THR A 137 19.06 9.61 17.33
C THR A 137 19.32 8.61 18.46
N LEU A 138 19.88 7.46 18.11
CA LEU A 138 20.33 6.46 19.07
C LEU A 138 21.84 6.51 19.20
N THR A 139 22.32 6.37 20.42
CA THR A 139 23.74 6.17 20.67
C THR A 139 24.22 4.88 20.00
N HIS A 140 25.53 4.76 19.75
CA HIS A 140 26.10 3.51 19.23
C HIS A 140 25.71 2.28 20.06
N LYS A 141 25.74 2.40 21.39
CA LYS A 141 25.36 1.31 22.30
C LYS A 141 23.91 0.88 22.13
N ASP A 142 23.00 1.85 22.07
CA ASP A 142 21.57 1.57 21.89
C ASP A 142 21.29 1.02 20.49
N THR A 143 22.02 1.50 19.48
CA THR A 143 21.98 0.99 18.10
C THR A 143 22.38 -0.48 18.05
N MET A 144 23.52 -0.85 18.64
CA MET A 144 23.97 -2.24 18.66
C MET A 144 23.01 -3.14 19.46
N THR A 145 22.41 -2.63 20.52
CA THR A 145 21.40 -3.37 21.31
C THR A 145 20.14 -3.63 20.47
N LEU A 146 19.64 -2.58 19.79
CA LEU A 146 18.48 -2.67 18.92
C LEU A 146 18.72 -3.63 17.75
N LEU A 147 19.93 -3.67 17.18
CA LEU A 147 20.24 -4.55 16.05
C LEU A 147 20.59 -5.99 16.46
N ALA A 148 20.94 -6.23 17.73
CA ALA A 148 21.34 -7.55 18.20
C ALA A 148 20.22 -8.59 18.01
N GLY A 149 20.50 -9.66 17.27
CA GLY A 149 19.52 -10.71 16.98
C GLY A 149 18.45 -10.35 15.94
N SER A 150 18.48 -9.14 15.39
CA SER A 150 17.67 -8.80 14.21
C SER A 150 18.36 -9.31 12.93
N PRO A 151 17.61 -9.70 11.88
CA PRO A 151 18.18 -10.10 10.62
C PRO A 151 19.07 -9.00 9.99
N GLN A 152 20.04 -9.43 9.18
CA GLN A 152 20.79 -8.48 8.34
C GLN A 152 19.85 -7.79 7.34
N GLY A 153 20.02 -6.48 7.21
CA GLY A 153 19.29 -5.66 6.27
C GLY A 153 19.54 -6.06 4.82
N VAL A 154 18.47 -6.07 4.04
CA VAL A 154 18.53 -6.40 2.61
C VAL A 154 18.50 -5.11 1.81
N PHE A 155 19.50 -4.88 0.98
CA PHE A 155 19.59 -3.69 0.14
C PHE A 155 20.20 -4.06 -1.20
N GLN A 156 20.02 -3.21 -2.20
CA GLN A 156 20.62 -3.43 -3.50
C GLN A 156 21.21 -2.15 -4.06
N LEU A 157 22.49 -2.17 -4.36
CA LEU A 157 23.17 -1.11 -5.09
C LEU A 157 23.82 -1.72 -6.32
N HIS A 158 23.40 -1.26 -7.49
CA HIS A 158 23.79 -1.86 -8.76
C HIS A 158 23.32 -3.33 -8.86
N ASP A 159 24.19 -4.23 -9.30
CA ASP A 159 24.00 -5.68 -9.26
C ASP A 159 24.32 -6.28 -7.88
N TYR A 160 24.73 -5.50 -6.87
CA TYR A 160 25.05 -6.00 -5.54
C TYR A 160 23.84 -6.08 -4.62
N VAL A 161 23.48 -7.28 -4.18
CA VAL A 161 22.44 -7.54 -3.17
C VAL A 161 23.09 -7.94 -1.86
N VAL A 162 23.00 -7.06 -0.87
CA VAL A 162 23.42 -7.33 0.52
C VAL A 162 22.26 -7.96 1.29
N GLY A 163 22.58 -8.86 2.23
CA GLY A 163 21.61 -9.47 3.13
C GLY A 163 22.24 -10.54 4.03
N PRO A 164 21.43 -11.44 4.63
CA PRO A 164 21.89 -12.48 5.56
C PRO A 164 22.97 -13.42 5.03
N TRP A 165 23.04 -13.67 3.71
CA TRP A 165 24.11 -14.46 3.10
C TRP A 165 25.26 -13.61 2.53
N GLY A 166 25.44 -12.41 3.06
CA GLY A 166 26.51 -11.50 2.66
C GLY A 166 26.16 -10.74 1.39
N LEU A 167 27.16 -10.56 0.52
CA LEU A 167 27.05 -9.84 -0.75
C LEU A 167 26.90 -10.82 -1.91
N LEU A 168 25.82 -10.68 -2.69
CA LEU A 168 25.48 -11.49 -3.86
C LEU A 168 25.32 -10.64 -5.11
N ARG A 169 25.36 -11.26 -6.29
CA ARG A 169 25.13 -10.58 -7.57
C ARG A 169 23.73 -10.89 -8.12
N SER A 170 22.94 -9.85 -8.37
CA SER A 170 21.66 -9.90 -9.03
C SER A 170 21.81 -9.88 -10.55
N ARG A 171 20.77 -10.34 -11.24
CA ARG A 171 20.64 -10.21 -12.70
C ARG A 171 19.98 -8.89 -13.13
N GLU A 172 19.54 -8.09 -12.17
CA GLU A 172 18.95 -6.77 -12.38
C GLU A 172 19.83 -5.71 -11.71
N VAL A 173 19.90 -4.53 -12.31
CA VAL A 173 20.54 -3.36 -11.69
C VAL A 173 19.46 -2.57 -10.95
N ARG A 174 19.60 -2.41 -9.64
CA ARG A 174 18.68 -1.60 -8.83
C ARG A 174 19.44 -0.61 -7.95
N TYR A 175 18.79 0.50 -7.62
CA TYR A 175 19.35 1.52 -6.73
C TYR A 175 18.44 1.68 -5.51
N CYS A 176 18.69 0.84 -4.50
CA CYS A 176 18.01 0.80 -3.20
C CYS A 176 19.09 0.82 -2.10
N PRO A 177 19.73 1.99 -1.86
CA PRO A 177 20.83 2.11 -0.93
C PRO A 177 20.41 1.82 0.52
N PRO A 178 21.31 1.22 1.33
CA PRO A 178 21.14 1.17 2.78
C PRO A 178 21.04 2.56 3.40
N SER A 179 20.28 2.66 4.50
CA SER A 179 20.08 3.89 5.25
C SER A 179 20.22 3.64 6.74
N VAL A 180 20.98 4.52 7.41
CA VAL A 180 21.05 4.61 8.88
C VAL A 180 19.92 5.44 9.47
N TRP A 181 19.14 6.13 8.64
CA TRP A 181 17.90 6.78 9.03
C TRP A 181 16.76 5.79 8.84
N VAL A 182 16.26 5.24 9.95
CA VAL A 182 15.32 4.11 9.94
C VAL A 182 13.96 4.53 10.51
N PRO A 183 12.83 4.21 9.84
CA PRO A 183 11.50 4.51 10.35
C PRO A 183 11.12 3.58 11.51
N LEU A 184 11.25 4.05 12.76
CA LEU A 184 11.18 3.18 13.95
C LEU A 184 9.99 3.41 14.89
N TYR A 185 9.33 4.58 14.87
CA TYR A 185 8.28 4.82 15.86
C TYR A 185 7.20 5.82 15.42
N HIS A 186 6.02 5.69 16.03
CA HIS A 186 5.00 6.74 16.04
C HIS A 186 4.96 7.39 17.42
N CYS A 187 4.80 8.72 17.44
CA CYS A 187 4.67 9.46 18.69
C CYS A 187 3.27 9.32 19.32
N ASP A 188 3.15 9.84 20.53
CA ASP A 188 1.93 9.85 21.35
C ASP A 188 0.79 10.69 20.75
N ASP A 189 1.11 11.59 19.82
CA ASP A 189 0.12 12.46 19.18
C ASP A 189 -0.72 11.66 18.18
N LEU A 190 -1.99 11.44 18.52
CA LEU A 190 -2.98 10.76 17.68
C LEU A 190 -3.15 11.39 16.30
N SER A 191 -2.82 12.68 16.15
CA SER A 191 -2.87 13.37 14.85
C SER A 191 -1.64 13.14 13.96
N CYS A 192 -0.52 12.69 14.53
CA CYS A 192 0.67 12.39 13.75
C CYS A 192 0.56 10.99 13.14
N MET A 193 0.32 10.89 11.84
CA MET A 193 0.27 9.62 11.11
C MET A 193 1.62 9.22 10.47
N ARG A 194 2.69 9.98 10.75
CA ARG A 194 4.01 9.76 10.18
C ARG A 194 4.83 8.81 11.06
N VAL A 195 5.54 7.88 10.44
CA VAL A 195 6.63 7.15 11.08
C VAL A 195 7.85 8.06 11.21
N HIS A 196 8.33 8.25 12.43
CA HIS A 196 9.51 9.04 12.70
C HIS A 196 10.78 8.25 12.38
N ASN A 197 11.70 8.91 11.66
CA ASN A 197 13.00 8.34 11.36
C ASN A 197 13.94 8.58 12.52
N VAL A 198 14.70 7.55 12.85
CA VAL A 198 15.72 7.57 13.90
C VAL A 198 17.08 7.34 13.24
N LEU A 199 18.04 8.19 13.55
CA LEU A 199 19.43 8.00 13.15
C LEU A 199 20.09 6.94 14.03
N LEU A 200 20.57 5.87 13.40
CA LEU A 200 21.36 4.82 14.01
C LEU A 200 22.85 5.20 13.95
N GLU A 201 23.49 5.42 15.09
CA GLU A 201 24.91 5.79 15.13
C GLU A 201 25.82 4.56 14.94
N THR A 202 26.86 4.76 14.13
CA THR A 202 27.95 3.79 13.93
C THR A 202 29.08 4.04 14.93
N GLY A 203 29.88 3.01 15.24
CA GLY A 203 30.94 3.11 16.24
C GLY A 203 32.08 4.04 15.82
N THR A 204 32.65 4.77 16.79
CA THR A 204 33.79 5.69 16.60
C THR A 204 35.14 4.95 16.47
N SER A 205 35.21 4.00 15.55
CA SER A 205 36.36 3.14 15.27
C SER A 205 37.55 3.87 14.66
N LYS A 206 38.71 3.21 14.55
CA LYS A 206 39.92 3.77 13.92
C LYS A 206 39.65 4.28 12.50
N ILE A 207 38.90 3.53 11.69
CA ILE A 207 38.54 3.93 10.32
C ILE A 207 37.69 5.21 10.30
N SER A 208 36.76 5.39 11.23
CA SER A 208 35.94 6.62 11.30
C SER A 208 36.80 7.87 11.53
N LYS A 209 37.77 7.79 12.46
CA LYS A 209 38.72 8.87 12.77
C LYS A 209 39.62 9.19 11.58
N VAL A 210 40.11 8.17 10.88
CA VAL A 210 40.93 8.33 9.68
C VAL A 210 40.13 9.00 8.56
N ARG A 211 38.87 8.63 8.34
CA ARG A 211 38.00 9.27 7.33
C ARG A 211 37.83 10.76 7.58
N THR A 212 37.55 11.17 8.82
CA THR A 212 37.44 12.60 9.18
C THR A 212 38.73 13.35 8.87
N LYS A 213 39.88 12.81 9.31
CA LYS A 213 41.19 13.41 9.04
C LYS A 213 41.53 13.45 7.55
N MET A 214 41.18 12.43 6.77
CA MET A 214 41.37 12.42 5.31
C MET A 214 40.58 13.54 4.64
N ARG A 215 39.31 13.71 5.01
CA ARG A 215 38.46 14.79 4.50
C ARG A 215 39.04 16.16 4.84
N GLU A 216 39.55 16.35 6.05
CA GLU A 216 40.26 17.59 6.43
C GLU A 216 41.48 17.85 5.53
N VAL A 217 42.32 16.83 5.27
CA VAL A 217 43.50 16.97 4.40
C VAL A 217 43.12 17.25 2.94
N LEU A 218 42.01 16.69 2.45
CA LEU A 218 41.49 16.99 1.11
C LEU A 218 40.92 18.41 1.03
N SER A 219 40.14 18.84 2.02
CA SER A 219 39.56 20.19 2.07
C SER A 219 40.59 21.31 2.17
N ARG A 220 41.79 21.01 2.67
CA ARG A 220 42.91 21.96 2.76
C ARG A 220 43.76 22.01 1.48
N GLN A 221 43.56 21.09 0.54
CA GLN A 221 44.23 21.18 -0.75
C GLN A 221 43.54 22.24 -1.60
N ASP A 222 44.32 23.06 -2.30
CA ASP A 222 43.82 24.11 -3.22
C ASP A 222 43.15 23.54 -4.49
N SER A 223 42.66 22.31 -4.46
CA SER A 223 41.90 21.65 -5.53
C SER A 223 40.46 21.43 -5.08
N ALA A 224 39.53 22.01 -5.82
CA ALA A 224 38.11 21.76 -5.61
C ALA A 224 37.76 20.31 -5.97
N GLU A 225 36.72 19.77 -5.35
CA GLU A 225 36.13 18.48 -5.70
C GLU A 225 35.60 18.54 -7.15
N GLY A 226 35.99 17.56 -7.98
CA GLY A 226 35.55 17.44 -9.36
C GLY A 226 34.08 17.02 -9.45
N GLU A 227 33.48 17.13 -10.64
CA GLU A 227 32.06 16.81 -10.86
C GLU A 227 31.79 15.31 -11.03
N TRP A 228 32.38 14.50 -10.13
CA TRP A 228 32.27 13.04 -10.14
C TRP A 228 30.86 12.54 -9.87
N GLU A 229 30.10 13.21 -9.00
CA GLU A 229 28.72 12.82 -8.70
C GLU A 229 27.84 12.85 -9.95
N ASP A 230 27.98 13.88 -10.80
CA ASP A 230 27.19 13.99 -12.03
C ASP A 230 27.62 12.97 -13.08
N PHE A 231 28.92 12.70 -13.20
CA PHE A 231 29.42 11.61 -14.04
C PHE A 231 28.85 10.25 -13.59
N LEU A 232 28.91 9.91 -12.29
CA LEU A 232 28.39 8.65 -11.75
C LEU A 232 26.86 8.57 -11.91
N ARG A 233 26.14 9.68 -11.73
CA ARG A 233 24.69 9.77 -11.93
C ARG A 233 24.30 9.41 -13.37
N ASP A 234 25.07 9.85 -14.37
CA ASP A 234 24.84 9.45 -15.76
C ASP A 234 25.05 7.96 -15.99
N GLN A 235 26.10 7.38 -15.40
CA GLN A 235 26.39 5.96 -15.51
C GLN A 235 25.27 5.12 -14.87
N ILE A 236 24.75 5.54 -13.72
CA ILE A 236 23.56 4.93 -13.10
C ILE A 236 22.34 5.08 -14.03
N ALA A 237 22.13 6.27 -14.60
CA ALA A 237 20.98 6.54 -15.48
C ALA A 237 21.01 5.72 -16.78
N ALA A 238 22.19 5.32 -17.24
CA ALA A 238 22.37 4.43 -18.39
C ALA A 238 21.83 3.01 -18.13
N HIS A 239 21.94 2.53 -16.88
CA HIS A 239 21.41 1.23 -16.46
C HIS A 239 19.97 1.31 -15.98
N VAL A 240 19.64 2.37 -15.24
CA VAL A 240 18.33 2.57 -14.60
C VAL A 240 17.80 3.93 -15.00
N ASN A 241 16.96 3.98 -16.03
CA ASN A 241 16.39 5.24 -16.50
C ASN A 241 15.47 5.86 -15.42
N PRO A 242 15.86 6.98 -14.77
CA PRO A 242 15.06 7.59 -13.70
C PRO A 242 13.79 8.25 -14.24
N PHE A 243 13.74 8.56 -15.54
CA PHE A 243 12.58 9.11 -16.23
C PHE A 243 11.69 8.00 -16.83
N SER A 244 11.96 6.73 -16.54
CA SER A 244 11.05 5.65 -16.95
C SER A 244 9.80 5.67 -16.07
N TRP A 245 8.63 5.73 -16.69
CA TRP A 245 7.37 5.55 -15.98
C TRP A 245 7.13 4.08 -15.54
N LYS A 246 7.99 3.15 -15.99
CA LYS A 246 8.04 1.74 -15.55
C LYS A 246 9.09 1.48 -14.48
N HIS A 247 9.72 2.53 -13.94
CA HIS A 247 10.81 2.39 -12.99
C HIS A 247 10.37 1.56 -11.76
N SER A 248 11.02 0.43 -11.57
CA SER A 248 10.60 -0.66 -10.67
C SER A 248 11.44 -0.76 -9.40
N ALA A 249 12.25 0.25 -9.08
CA ALA A 249 13.13 0.26 -7.91
C ALA A 249 12.39 0.12 -6.56
N GLY A 250 11.06 0.28 -6.53
CA GLY A 250 10.22 0.03 -5.35
C GLY A 250 9.97 -1.44 -5.03
N ILE A 251 10.31 -2.39 -5.91
CA ILE A 251 10.03 -3.83 -5.69
C ILE A 251 10.51 -4.37 -4.34
N PRO A 252 11.74 -4.09 -3.86
CA PRO A 252 12.19 -4.57 -2.55
C PRO A 252 11.22 -4.23 -1.42
N SER A 253 10.72 -2.98 -1.43
CA SER A 253 9.77 -2.52 -0.43
C SER A 253 8.38 -3.09 -0.58
N LEU A 254 7.93 -3.34 -1.82
CA LEU A 254 6.67 -4.02 -2.07
C LEU A 254 6.72 -5.44 -1.51
N VAL A 255 7.76 -6.21 -1.87
CA VAL A 255 7.89 -7.61 -1.45
C VAL A 255 8.03 -7.71 0.08
N GLY A 256 8.90 -6.89 0.69
CA GLY A 256 9.16 -6.94 2.14
C GLY A 256 8.02 -6.41 3.02
N ASP A 257 7.18 -5.48 2.53
CA ASP A 257 6.14 -4.89 3.37
C ASP A 257 4.72 -5.37 3.03
N ALA A 258 4.45 -5.78 1.79
CA ALA A 258 3.10 -6.12 1.33
C ALA A 258 2.76 -7.61 1.42
N PHE A 259 3.75 -8.48 1.66
CA PHE A 259 3.53 -9.93 1.67
C PHE A 259 3.94 -10.55 3.00
N SER A 260 3.19 -11.56 3.45
CA SER A 260 3.56 -12.34 4.64
C SER A 260 4.72 -13.28 4.34
N VAL A 261 5.26 -13.93 5.39
CA VAL A 261 6.33 -14.94 5.26
C VAL A 261 5.84 -16.10 4.38
N GLU A 262 4.60 -16.51 4.53
CA GLU A 262 3.94 -17.56 3.76
C GLU A 262 3.81 -17.17 2.29
N GLU A 263 3.37 -15.95 2.01
CA GLU A 263 3.25 -15.44 0.64
C GLU A 263 4.63 -15.25 -0.02
N MET A 264 5.63 -14.73 0.70
CA MET A 264 7.02 -14.64 0.23
C MET A 264 7.61 -16.01 -0.08
N ARG A 265 7.26 -17.03 0.70
CA ARG A 265 7.65 -18.42 0.43
C ARG A 265 7.06 -18.93 -0.88
N LEU A 266 5.77 -18.66 -1.14
CA LEU A 266 5.13 -19.00 -2.42
C LEU A 266 5.80 -18.29 -3.60
N ILE A 267 6.16 -17.01 -3.45
CA ILE A 267 6.88 -16.25 -4.46
C ILE A 267 8.24 -16.89 -4.76
N LEU A 268 9.00 -17.22 -3.70
CA LEU A 268 10.32 -17.85 -3.87
C LEU A 268 10.22 -19.26 -4.47
N HIS A 269 9.22 -20.06 -4.09
CA HIS A 269 8.94 -21.36 -4.72
C HIS A 269 8.72 -21.23 -6.22
N ASP A 270 7.84 -20.31 -6.60
CA ASP A 270 7.51 -20.07 -7.98
C ASP A 270 8.74 -19.60 -8.77
N LEU A 271 9.53 -18.65 -8.24
CA LEU A 271 10.76 -18.17 -8.88
C LEU A 271 11.83 -19.27 -9.03
N LEU A 272 11.99 -20.15 -8.04
CA LEU A 272 12.92 -21.29 -8.13
C LEU A 272 12.57 -22.19 -9.30
N ASN A 273 11.28 -22.42 -9.54
CA ASN A 273 10.79 -23.27 -10.64
C ASN A 273 10.79 -22.55 -11.99
N PHE A 274 10.38 -21.29 -12.01
CA PHE A 274 10.20 -20.50 -13.23
C PHE A 274 11.51 -20.07 -13.88
N THR A 275 12.54 -19.77 -13.09
CA THR A 275 13.82 -19.27 -13.61
C THR A 275 14.66 -20.33 -14.34
N GLN A 276 14.10 -21.52 -14.62
CA GLN A 276 14.74 -22.61 -15.37
C GLN A 276 16.12 -23.00 -14.80
N GLY A 277 16.24 -23.02 -13.47
CA GLY A 277 17.47 -23.37 -12.77
C GLY A 277 18.46 -22.22 -12.57
N ARG A 278 18.23 -21.03 -13.14
CA ARG A 278 19.14 -19.88 -12.96
C ARG A 278 19.23 -19.43 -11.50
N LEU A 279 18.09 -19.28 -10.81
CA LEU A 279 18.11 -18.92 -9.38
C LEU A 279 18.78 -20.02 -8.53
N ARG A 280 18.52 -21.29 -8.88
CA ARG A 280 19.18 -22.43 -8.21
C ARG A 280 20.70 -22.40 -8.39
N ALA A 281 21.20 -22.00 -9.56
CA ALA A 281 22.64 -21.84 -9.80
C ALA A 281 23.25 -20.76 -8.90
N SER A 282 22.61 -19.59 -8.78
CA SER A 282 23.05 -18.52 -7.87
C SER A 282 23.05 -18.97 -6.40
N ILE A 283 22.10 -19.82 -6.00
CA ILE A 283 22.07 -20.38 -4.64
C ILE A 283 23.17 -21.44 -4.44
N SER A 284 23.48 -22.24 -5.46
CA SER A 284 24.59 -23.21 -5.41
C SER A 284 25.95 -22.56 -5.17
N GLU A 285 26.17 -21.33 -5.64
CA GLU A 285 27.38 -20.55 -5.36
C GLU A 285 27.56 -20.21 -3.87
N LEU A 286 26.46 -20.25 -3.09
CA LEU A 286 26.48 -20.13 -1.63
C LEU A 286 26.89 -21.44 -0.93
N GLY A 287 27.18 -22.50 -1.68
CA GLY A 287 27.43 -23.83 -1.15
C GLY A 287 26.15 -24.55 -0.68
N ARG A 288 24.98 -24.15 -1.20
CA ARG A 288 23.67 -24.73 -0.85
C ARG A 288 23.02 -25.37 -2.08
N GLU A 289 22.65 -26.63 -1.97
CA GLU A 289 21.97 -27.34 -3.06
C GLU A 289 20.44 -27.25 -2.87
N VAL A 290 19.72 -26.80 -3.90
CA VAL A 290 18.25 -26.71 -3.90
C VAL A 290 17.67 -27.85 -4.75
N LYS A 291 17.37 -28.99 -4.11
CA LYS A 291 16.70 -30.12 -4.77
C LYS A 291 15.19 -29.89 -4.88
N GLU A 292 14.55 -29.64 -3.74
CA GLU A 292 13.11 -29.38 -3.62
C GLU A 292 12.90 -27.96 -3.11
N ALA A 293 12.02 -27.20 -3.78
CA ALA A 293 11.77 -25.81 -3.44
C ALA A 293 11.06 -25.69 -2.08
N GLU A 294 10.10 -26.57 -1.78
CA GLU A 294 9.38 -26.55 -0.49
C GLU A 294 10.36 -26.65 0.68
N LYS A 295 11.08 -27.76 0.77
CA LYS A 295 12.03 -28.04 1.85
C LYS A 295 13.10 -26.98 2.03
N PHE A 296 13.61 -26.40 0.94
CA PHE A 296 14.68 -25.40 1.03
C PHE A 296 14.20 -24.10 1.72
N THR A 297 12.94 -23.74 1.54
CA THR A 297 12.38 -22.47 2.03
C THR A 297 11.65 -22.55 3.38
N GLU A 298 11.45 -23.76 3.93
CA GLU A 298 10.73 -23.96 5.18
C GLU A 298 11.36 -23.14 6.32
N ASP A 299 12.68 -23.23 6.47
CA ASP A 299 13.44 -22.60 7.54
C ASP A 299 13.95 -21.19 7.23
N LEU A 300 13.59 -20.62 6.07
CA LEU A 300 14.07 -19.29 5.69
C LEU A 300 13.26 -18.19 6.37
N ASN A 301 13.98 -17.22 6.95
CA ASN A 301 13.36 -16.00 7.44
C ASN A 301 13.07 -15.01 6.30
N GLU A 302 12.35 -13.94 6.64
CA GLU A 302 11.91 -12.94 5.67
C GLU A 302 13.06 -12.25 4.93
N ALA A 303 14.12 -11.86 5.65
CA ALA A 303 15.29 -11.23 5.07
C ALA A 303 16.04 -12.17 4.10
N GLN A 304 16.15 -13.44 4.44
CA GLN A 304 16.74 -14.47 3.58
C GLN A 304 15.91 -14.64 2.30
N MET A 305 14.59 -14.79 2.41
CA MET A 305 13.73 -14.91 1.23
C MET A 305 13.79 -13.67 0.35
N LEU A 306 13.73 -12.47 0.94
CA LEU A 306 13.84 -11.21 0.20
C LEU A 306 15.16 -11.13 -0.55
N GLN A 307 16.29 -11.49 0.08
CA GLN A 307 17.59 -11.47 -0.57
C GLN A 307 17.62 -12.39 -1.82
N LEU A 308 17.04 -13.60 -1.75
CA LEU A 308 16.99 -14.50 -2.92
C LEU A 308 16.07 -13.97 -4.02
N ILE A 309 14.90 -13.46 -3.66
CA ILE A 309 13.93 -12.90 -4.62
C ILE A 309 14.60 -11.78 -5.43
N LEU A 310 15.41 -10.93 -4.79
CA LEU A 310 16.10 -9.83 -5.46
C LEU A 310 17.26 -10.26 -6.39
N LEU A 311 17.63 -11.54 -6.43
CA LEU A 311 18.57 -12.05 -7.45
C LEU A 311 17.92 -12.19 -8.83
N CYS A 312 16.58 -12.26 -8.88
CA CYS A 312 15.80 -12.32 -10.12
C CYS A 312 15.66 -10.95 -10.78
N ARG A 313 15.26 -10.94 -12.05
CA ARG A 313 14.92 -9.72 -12.80
C ARG A 313 13.57 -9.15 -12.37
N ASP A 314 13.36 -7.86 -12.58
CA ASP A 314 12.11 -7.20 -12.19
C ASP A 314 10.89 -7.78 -12.94
N ASP A 315 11.06 -8.11 -14.21
CA ASP A 315 10.02 -8.77 -15.02
C ASP A 315 9.69 -10.18 -14.50
N GLU A 316 10.71 -10.95 -14.09
CA GLU A 316 10.54 -12.28 -13.49
C GLU A 316 9.78 -12.22 -12.16
N ILE A 317 10.10 -11.24 -11.29
CA ILE A 317 9.43 -11.04 -10.00
C ILE A 317 7.99 -10.60 -10.20
N ILE A 318 7.74 -9.63 -11.10
CA ILE A 318 6.40 -9.11 -11.37
C ILE A 318 5.50 -10.20 -11.98
N ASP A 319 5.98 -10.97 -12.95
CA ASP A 319 5.18 -12.05 -13.56
C ASP A 319 4.88 -13.18 -12.56
N SER A 320 5.81 -13.47 -11.64
CA SER A 320 5.57 -14.40 -10.53
C SER A 320 4.46 -13.92 -9.59
N LEU A 321 4.55 -12.66 -9.14
CA LEU A 321 3.54 -12.04 -8.29
C LEU A 321 2.17 -12.05 -8.96
N ASP A 322 2.08 -11.56 -10.19
CA ASP A 322 0.83 -11.51 -10.94
C ASP A 322 0.25 -12.91 -11.13
N SER A 323 1.07 -13.89 -11.52
CA SER A 323 0.58 -15.25 -11.75
C SER A 323 0.01 -15.87 -10.47
N LEU A 324 0.68 -15.69 -9.32
CA LEU A 324 0.24 -16.20 -8.02
C LEU A 324 -1.03 -15.51 -7.50
N ILE A 325 -1.19 -14.21 -7.77
CA ILE A 325 -2.39 -13.45 -7.40
C ILE A 325 -3.56 -13.86 -8.28
N LEU A 326 -3.37 -13.86 -9.59
CA LEU A 326 -4.41 -14.21 -10.56
C LEU A 326 -4.82 -15.69 -10.48
N SER A 327 -3.95 -16.57 -9.97
CA SER A 327 -4.29 -17.97 -9.68
C SER A 327 -5.08 -18.15 -8.38
N GLY A 328 -5.17 -17.11 -7.54
CA GLY A 328 -5.72 -17.20 -6.19
C GLY A 328 -4.80 -17.91 -5.17
N SER A 329 -3.55 -18.22 -5.55
CA SER A 329 -2.57 -18.78 -4.61
C SER A 329 -2.18 -17.76 -3.53
N ILE A 330 -2.09 -16.49 -3.94
CA ILE A 330 -2.04 -15.34 -3.04
C ILE A 330 -3.40 -14.63 -3.15
N ASN A 331 -4.22 -14.75 -2.11
CA ASN A 331 -5.55 -14.14 -2.10
C ASN A 331 -5.48 -12.68 -1.62
N ILE A 332 -5.69 -11.75 -2.55
CA ILE A 332 -5.84 -10.32 -2.24
C ILE A 332 -7.32 -9.94 -2.38
N PRO A 333 -7.97 -9.49 -1.30
CA PRO A 333 -9.38 -9.07 -1.37
C PRO A 333 -9.61 -7.96 -2.41
N PRO A 334 -10.79 -7.91 -3.07
CA PRO A 334 -11.07 -6.96 -4.14
C PRO A 334 -10.92 -5.47 -3.78
N ALA A 335 -11.20 -5.08 -2.52
CA ALA A 335 -11.05 -3.70 -2.09
C ALA A 335 -9.66 -3.39 -1.52
N GLU A 336 -8.81 -4.41 -1.32
CA GLU A 336 -7.48 -4.26 -0.76
C GLU A 336 -6.46 -3.80 -1.82
N ILE A 337 -5.76 -2.71 -1.50
CA ILE A 337 -4.57 -2.27 -2.21
C ILE A 337 -3.41 -2.32 -1.21
N ARG A 338 -2.50 -3.27 -1.43
CA ARG A 338 -1.30 -3.44 -0.63
C ARG A 338 -0.22 -2.49 -1.10
N LYS A 339 0.43 -1.82 -0.14
CA LYS A 339 1.57 -0.90 -0.32
C LYS A 339 2.33 -0.86 1.00
N SER A 340 3.55 -0.34 1.04
CA SER A 340 4.25 -0.21 2.33
C SER A 340 3.53 0.79 3.27
N PRO A 341 3.10 0.39 4.49
CA PRO A 341 2.45 1.28 5.46
C PRO A 341 3.38 2.31 6.10
N ARG A 342 4.70 2.15 5.92
CA ARG A 342 5.70 3.02 6.54
C ARG A 342 6.13 4.19 5.65
N GLY A 343 5.56 4.27 4.45
CA GLY A 343 5.90 5.28 3.47
C GLY A 343 7.23 4.96 2.80
N VAL A 344 7.16 4.31 1.66
CA VAL A 344 8.34 4.12 0.80
C VAL A 344 8.71 5.45 0.18
N LYS A 345 10.01 5.74 0.08
CA LYS A 345 10.48 6.84 -0.77
C LYS A 345 10.05 6.53 -2.19
N ALA A 346 9.15 7.36 -2.72
CA ALA A 346 8.77 7.31 -4.11
C ALA A 346 10.04 7.33 -4.99
N THR A 347 10.04 6.55 -6.06
CA THR A 347 11.26 6.30 -6.85
C THR A 347 11.19 6.91 -8.25
N GLY A 348 12.35 7.32 -8.75
CA GLY A 348 12.48 7.97 -10.07
C GLY A 348 11.85 9.37 -10.14
N TYR A 349 11.84 9.93 -11.34
CA TYR A 349 11.36 11.29 -11.61
C TYR A 349 9.85 11.46 -11.39
N PHE A 350 9.09 10.38 -11.56
CA PHE A 350 7.62 10.41 -11.47
C PHE A 350 7.08 10.06 -10.08
N ASP A 351 7.96 9.96 -9.07
CA ASP A 351 7.61 9.56 -7.71
C ASP A 351 6.76 8.28 -7.71
N LEU A 352 7.26 7.23 -8.34
CA LEU A 352 6.54 5.97 -8.48
C LEU A 352 6.50 5.24 -7.14
N VAL A 353 5.29 4.80 -6.76
CA VAL A 353 5.03 3.96 -5.59
C VAL A 353 4.48 2.62 -6.08
N PRO A 354 5.09 1.50 -5.68
CA PRO A 354 4.57 0.19 -6.03
C PRO A 354 3.30 -0.10 -5.22
N GLU A 355 2.28 -0.60 -5.90
CA GLU A 355 1.03 -1.07 -5.31
C GLU A 355 0.71 -2.46 -5.84
N CYS A 356 -0.03 -3.24 -5.06
CA CYS A 356 -0.49 -4.57 -5.44
C CYS A 356 -1.95 -4.76 -5.04
N ALA A 357 -2.77 -5.30 -5.93
CA ALA A 357 -4.18 -5.60 -5.68
C ALA A 357 -4.54 -6.96 -6.29
N SER A 358 -5.81 -7.36 -6.22
CA SER A 358 -6.35 -8.56 -6.88
C SER A 358 -6.08 -8.64 -8.40
N ARG A 359 -5.70 -7.52 -9.02
CA ARG A 359 -5.39 -7.37 -10.45
C ARG A 359 -3.89 -7.42 -10.76
N GLY A 360 -3.05 -7.71 -9.77
CA GLY A 360 -1.60 -7.74 -9.89
C GLY A 360 -0.91 -6.46 -9.43
N VAL A 361 0.37 -6.33 -9.77
CA VAL A 361 1.22 -5.21 -9.36
C VAL A 361 0.97 -3.96 -10.22
N ARG A 362 1.23 -2.76 -9.73
CA ARG A 362 1.36 -1.53 -10.54
C ARG A 362 2.36 -0.57 -9.91
N PHE A 363 2.76 0.45 -10.67
CA PHE A 363 3.57 1.56 -10.17
C PHE A 363 2.78 2.85 -10.36
N LEU A 364 2.26 3.41 -9.27
CA LEU A 364 1.43 4.60 -9.27
C LEU A 364 2.32 5.84 -9.11
N GLY A 365 2.13 6.85 -9.95
CA GLY A 365 2.80 8.16 -9.82
C GLY A 365 1.78 9.28 -9.60
N SER A 366 2.15 10.50 -9.98
CA SER A 366 1.20 11.63 -9.97
C SER A 366 -0.04 11.38 -10.84
N SER A 367 -1.17 12.02 -10.51
CA SER A 367 -2.46 11.78 -11.17
C SER A 367 -2.45 12.05 -12.68
N SER A 368 -1.59 12.96 -13.16
CA SER A 368 -1.41 13.24 -14.59
C SER A 368 -0.73 12.10 -15.35
N LEU A 369 -0.01 11.21 -14.66
CA LEU A 369 0.78 10.16 -15.30
C LEU A 369 -0.09 9.12 -16.00
N ALA A 370 -1.28 8.81 -15.48
CA ALA A 370 -2.21 7.87 -16.11
C ALA A 370 -2.63 8.34 -17.52
N LEU A 371 -2.90 9.64 -17.69
CA LEU A 371 -3.24 10.23 -18.99
C LEU A 371 -2.04 10.18 -19.94
N LEU A 372 -0.84 10.54 -19.46
CA LEU A 372 0.39 10.48 -20.27
C LEU A 372 0.71 9.05 -20.73
N ARG A 373 0.57 8.06 -19.83
CA ARG A 373 0.72 6.64 -20.14
C ARG A 373 -0.29 6.17 -21.16
N SER A 374 -1.55 6.63 -21.04
CA SER A 374 -2.62 6.29 -21.98
C SER A 374 -2.33 6.83 -23.38
N ARG A 375 -1.83 8.06 -23.49
CA ARG A 375 -1.41 8.63 -24.79
C ARG A 375 -0.25 7.86 -25.39
N HIS A 376 0.76 7.55 -24.58
CA HIS A 376 1.92 6.79 -25.03
C HIS A 376 1.53 5.36 -25.44
N LEU A 377 0.57 4.75 -24.73
CA LEU A 377 -0.02 3.48 -25.16
C LEU A 377 -0.63 3.63 -26.55
N ILE A 378 -1.48 4.64 -26.80
CA ILE A 378 -2.10 4.84 -28.12
C ILE A 378 -1.05 5.00 -29.21
N SER A 379 0.02 5.78 -28.98
CA SER A 379 1.14 5.90 -29.93
C SER A 379 1.94 4.61 -30.13
N ASN A 380 1.83 3.64 -29.22
CA ASN A 380 2.42 2.31 -29.35
C ASN A 380 1.45 1.28 -29.96
N LEU A 381 0.14 1.54 -29.93
CA LEU A 381 -0.87 0.74 -30.61
C LEU A 381 -0.92 1.08 -32.10
N PHE A 382 -0.78 2.36 -32.44
CA PHE A 382 -0.87 2.86 -33.81
C PHE A 382 0.43 3.59 -34.18
N ASP A 383 1.06 3.19 -35.28
CA ASP A 383 2.17 3.94 -35.86
C ASP A 383 1.63 5.23 -36.51
N LEU A 384 1.67 6.33 -35.76
CA LEU A 384 1.15 7.63 -36.23
C LEU A 384 1.96 8.21 -37.40
N GLY A 385 3.14 7.66 -37.70
CA GLY A 385 3.93 7.98 -38.89
C GLY A 385 3.40 7.30 -40.16
N ASN A 386 2.63 6.22 -40.02
CA ASN A 386 2.00 5.50 -41.12
C ASN A 386 0.60 6.08 -41.41
N PRO A 387 0.36 6.64 -42.61
CA PRO A 387 -0.94 7.23 -42.97
C PRO A 387 -2.13 6.28 -42.79
N ALA A 388 -1.96 4.98 -43.06
CA ALA A 388 -3.06 4.00 -42.96
C ALA A 388 -3.49 3.73 -41.51
N GLU A 389 -2.53 3.59 -40.60
CA GLU A 389 -2.82 3.42 -39.16
C GLU A 389 -3.37 4.70 -38.54
N ARG A 390 -2.91 5.86 -39.01
CA ARG A 390 -3.47 7.15 -38.62
C ARG A 390 -4.92 7.30 -39.06
N GLU A 391 -5.25 7.01 -40.33
CA GLU A 391 -6.62 7.08 -40.86
C GLU A 391 -7.55 6.11 -40.10
N ARG A 392 -7.05 4.91 -39.76
CA ARG A 392 -7.76 3.94 -38.92
C ARG A 392 -8.07 4.51 -37.53
N LEU A 393 -7.10 5.13 -36.87
CA LEU A 393 -7.31 5.74 -35.56
C LEU A 393 -8.27 6.93 -35.64
N GLU A 394 -8.13 7.81 -36.65
CA GLU A 394 -9.06 8.91 -36.95
C GLU A 394 -10.50 8.39 -37.12
N TRP A 395 -10.66 7.26 -37.82
CA TRP A 395 -11.96 6.60 -37.96
C TRP A 395 -12.51 6.09 -36.63
N LEU A 396 -11.68 5.47 -35.77
CA LEU A 396 -12.10 4.97 -34.46
C LEU A 396 -12.56 6.10 -33.53
N ILE A 397 -11.91 7.27 -33.58
CA ILE A 397 -12.21 8.41 -32.72
C ILE A 397 -13.17 9.45 -33.35
N ARG A 398 -13.69 9.20 -34.55
CA ARG A 398 -14.50 10.14 -35.36
C ARG A 398 -15.70 10.80 -34.66
N GLY A 399 -16.20 10.21 -33.57
CA GLY A 399 -17.29 10.75 -32.76
C GLY A 399 -16.85 11.83 -31.76
N THR A 400 -15.58 12.21 -31.76
CA THR A 400 -14.99 13.20 -30.87
C THR A 400 -14.77 14.51 -31.60
N ASP A 401 -15.11 15.62 -30.97
CA ASP A 401 -14.86 16.96 -31.52
C ASP A 401 -13.35 17.29 -31.54
N GLY A 402 -12.93 18.20 -32.42
CA GLY A 402 -11.55 18.67 -32.52
C GLY A 402 -11.24 19.35 -33.86
N THR A 403 -10.44 20.42 -33.84
CA THR A 403 -10.04 21.14 -35.06
C THR A 403 -8.85 20.51 -35.78
N SER A 404 -8.15 19.60 -35.09
CA SER A 404 -7.04 18.81 -35.62
C SER A 404 -7.08 17.39 -35.06
N PHE A 405 -6.40 16.44 -35.72
CA PHE A 405 -6.25 15.07 -35.21
C PHE A 405 -5.69 15.03 -33.78
N GLN A 406 -4.71 15.89 -33.50
CA GLN A 406 -4.09 15.97 -32.19
C GLN A 406 -5.10 16.43 -31.13
N GLU A 407 -5.89 17.46 -31.43
CA GLU A 407 -6.94 17.94 -30.54
C GLU A 407 -8.04 16.89 -30.37
N GLN A 408 -8.43 16.20 -31.44
CA GLN A 408 -9.41 15.13 -31.39
C GLN A 408 -8.95 13.97 -30.49
N LEU A 409 -7.67 13.60 -30.56
CA LEU A 409 -7.08 12.58 -29.69
C LEU A 409 -7.01 13.05 -28.23
N ASP A 410 -6.67 14.31 -27.99
CA ASP A 410 -6.66 14.91 -26.65
C ASP A 410 -8.08 14.90 -26.05
N GLN A 411 -9.09 15.30 -26.82
CA GLN A 411 -10.48 15.28 -26.41
C GLN A 411 -11.00 13.86 -26.21
N PHE A 412 -10.55 12.88 -27.00
CA PHE A 412 -10.97 11.48 -26.85
C PHE A 412 -10.51 10.89 -25.52
N VAL A 413 -9.25 11.15 -25.15
CA VAL A 413 -8.68 10.69 -23.87
C VAL A 413 -9.27 11.45 -22.68
N CYS A 414 -9.66 12.72 -22.84
CA CYS A 414 -10.19 13.55 -21.75
C CYS A 414 -11.72 13.54 -21.61
N GLY A 415 -12.45 13.20 -22.67
CA GLY A 415 -13.90 13.44 -22.79
C GLY A 415 -14.79 12.40 -22.12
N GLY A 416 -14.26 11.24 -21.71
CA GLY A 416 -15.07 10.16 -21.15
C GLY A 416 -14.28 9.19 -20.25
N PRO A 417 -14.94 8.10 -19.78
CA PRO A 417 -14.28 7.09 -18.97
C PRO A 417 -13.13 6.42 -19.72
N LEU A 418 -11.90 6.65 -19.24
CA LEU A 418 -10.68 6.24 -19.91
C LEU A 418 -10.56 4.71 -20.10
N ASP A 419 -11.14 3.92 -19.18
CA ASP A 419 -11.19 2.46 -19.31
C ASP A 419 -11.95 2.00 -20.57
N GLY A 420 -13.10 2.63 -20.85
CA GLY A 420 -13.91 2.32 -22.04
C GLY A 420 -13.24 2.79 -23.32
N ALA A 421 -12.70 4.02 -23.32
CA ALA A 421 -12.00 4.60 -24.47
C ALA A 421 -10.79 3.76 -24.88
N LEU A 422 -9.94 3.38 -23.91
CA LEU A 422 -8.79 2.52 -24.18
C LEU A 422 -9.20 1.10 -24.57
N GLY A 423 -10.25 0.55 -23.93
CA GLY A 423 -10.79 -0.77 -24.28
C GLY A 423 -11.09 -0.89 -25.77
N SER A 424 -11.80 0.08 -26.35
CA SER A 424 -12.13 0.04 -27.78
C SER A 424 -10.90 0.08 -28.70
N LEU A 425 -9.80 0.72 -28.28
CA LEU A 425 -8.58 0.80 -29.09
C LEU A 425 -7.69 -0.44 -28.94
N ILE A 426 -7.63 -1.00 -27.72
CA ILE A 426 -6.81 -2.18 -27.40
C ILE A 426 -7.38 -3.42 -28.10
N PHE A 427 -8.70 -3.61 -28.06
CA PHE A 427 -9.36 -4.81 -28.61
C PHE A 427 -9.76 -4.70 -30.08
N ASP A 428 -9.40 -3.60 -30.76
CA ASP A 428 -9.62 -3.42 -32.19
C ASP A 428 -8.85 -4.44 -33.05
N SER A 429 -7.70 -4.95 -32.56
CA SER A 429 -7.00 -6.06 -33.22
C SER A 429 -6.14 -6.87 -32.25
N GLY A 430 -5.82 -8.11 -32.63
CA GLY A 430 -4.88 -8.95 -31.88
C GLY A 430 -3.46 -8.35 -31.79
N ALA A 431 -3.04 -7.58 -32.79
CA ALA A 431 -1.76 -6.88 -32.78
C ALA A 431 -1.74 -5.76 -31.73
N ASN A 432 -2.82 -4.97 -31.64
CA ASN A 432 -2.98 -3.93 -30.62
C ASN A 432 -2.96 -4.55 -29.21
N LEU A 433 -3.61 -5.70 -29.04
CA LEU A 433 -3.63 -6.39 -27.76
C LEU A 433 -2.22 -6.80 -27.31
N VAL A 434 -1.45 -7.45 -28.18
CA VAL A 434 -0.06 -7.85 -27.90
C VAL A 434 0.82 -6.62 -27.64
N ALA A 435 0.63 -5.54 -28.39
CA ALA A 435 1.34 -4.28 -28.18
C ALA A 435 1.00 -3.67 -26.81
N ALA A 436 -0.27 -3.70 -26.39
CA ALA A 436 -0.71 -3.24 -25.08
C ALA A 436 -0.11 -4.07 -23.93
N GLU A 437 -0.18 -5.40 -24.02
CA GLU A 437 0.37 -6.32 -23.02
C GLU A 437 1.88 -6.08 -22.81
N LYS A 438 2.64 -6.00 -23.91
CA LYS A 438 4.06 -5.66 -23.86
C LYS A 438 4.32 -4.24 -23.33
N PHE A 439 3.45 -3.29 -23.68
CA PHE A 439 3.55 -1.92 -23.19
C PHE A 439 3.37 -1.83 -21.68
N VAL A 440 2.40 -2.52 -21.09
CA VAL A 440 2.20 -2.49 -19.63
C VAL A 440 3.04 -3.50 -18.86
N GLY A 441 3.68 -4.45 -19.55
CA GLY A 441 4.54 -5.46 -18.95
C GLY A 441 3.75 -6.63 -18.33
N ILE A 442 2.64 -7.02 -18.93
CA ILE A 442 1.95 -8.28 -18.55
C ILE A 442 2.84 -9.44 -19.01
N GLY A 443 3.32 -10.22 -18.05
CA GLY A 443 4.15 -11.38 -18.33
C GLY A 443 3.36 -12.56 -18.92
N PRO A 444 4.04 -13.53 -19.53
CA PRO A 444 3.39 -14.64 -20.22
C PRO A 444 2.53 -15.50 -19.29
N ARG A 445 2.94 -15.69 -18.02
CA ARG A 445 2.20 -16.53 -17.07
C ARG A 445 1.01 -15.79 -16.49
N ALA A 446 1.16 -14.50 -16.20
CA ALA A 446 0.01 -13.66 -15.87
C ALA A 446 -1.03 -13.68 -17.01
N ARG A 447 -0.57 -13.61 -18.27
CA ARG A 447 -1.43 -13.64 -19.45
C ARG A 447 -2.26 -14.91 -19.56
N GLU A 448 -1.69 -16.07 -19.27
CA GLU A 448 -2.39 -17.36 -19.27
C GLU A 448 -3.56 -17.41 -18.25
N ARG A 449 -3.50 -16.61 -17.18
CA ARG A 449 -4.57 -16.53 -16.17
C ARG A 449 -5.68 -15.55 -16.54
N LEU A 450 -5.43 -14.63 -17.46
CA LEU A 450 -6.39 -13.62 -17.93
C LEU A 450 -7.19 -14.17 -19.12
N SER A 451 -8.20 -15.00 -18.83
CA SER A 451 -8.94 -15.76 -19.84
C SER A 451 -10.01 -14.98 -20.61
N ASN A 452 -10.48 -13.85 -20.08
CA ASN A 452 -11.52 -13.03 -20.71
C ASN A 452 -11.07 -11.59 -20.98
N GLU A 453 -11.72 -10.94 -21.95
CA GLU A 453 -11.42 -9.58 -22.41
C GLU A 453 -11.54 -8.55 -21.28
N GLU A 454 -12.55 -8.69 -20.42
CA GLU A 454 -12.80 -7.78 -19.30
C GLU A 454 -11.67 -7.80 -18.26
N ALA A 455 -11.20 -9.00 -17.88
CA ALA A 455 -10.11 -9.18 -16.93
C ALA A 455 -8.81 -8.61 -17.49
N LEU A 456 -8.56 -8.81 -18.79
CA LEU A 456 -7.40 -8.27 -19.48
C LEU A 456 -7.47 -6.75 -19.60
N ARG A 457 -8.63 -6.19 -19.95
CA ARG A 457 -8.87 -4.74 -19.97
C ARG A 457 -8.52 -4.13 -18.62
N ARG A 458 -9.07 -4.71 -17.54
CA ARG A 458 -8.83 -4.27 -16.17
C ARG A 458 -7.37 -4.39 -15.74
N ALA A 459 -6.67 -5.45 -16.12
CA ALA A 459 -5.25 -5.62 -15.81
C ALA A 459 -4.40 -4.54 -16.52
N ILE A 460 -4.68 -4.27 -17.80
CA ILE A 460 -4.00 -3.22 -18.57
C ILE A 460 -4.28 -1.83 -17.97
N THR A 461 -5.54 -1.49 -17.71
CA THR A 461 -5.90 -0.17 -17.17
C THR A 461 -5.42 0.02 -15.74
N TRP A 462 -5.43 -1.04 -14.93
CA TRP A 462 -4.78 -1.07 -13.61
C TRP A 462 -3.30 -0.68 -13.68
N ARG A 463 -2.54 -1.30 -14.60
CA ARG A 463 -1.10 -1.01 -14.81
C ARG A 463 -0.83 0.41 -15.28
N LEU A 464 -1.75 1.00 -16.04
CA LEU A 464 -1.67 2.41 -16.46
C LEU A 464 -1.88 3.38 -15.29
N GLY A 465 -2.43 2.91 -14.16
CA GLY A 465 -2.79 3.74 -13.00
C GLY A 465 -4.24 4.22 -13.05
N ILE A 466 -5.10 3.54 -13.80
CA ILE A 466 -6.54 3.83 -13.89
C ILE A 466 -7.25 2.89 -12.93
N ASP A 467 -7.90 3.47 -11.91
CA ASP A 467 -8.79 2.71 -11.06
C ASP A 467 -10.06 2.40 -11.85
N GLY A 468 -10.21 1.15 -12.29
CA GLY A 468 -11.46 0.68 -12.92
C GLY A 468 -12.69 0.94 -12.05
N PRO A 469 -13.91 0.89 -12.62
CA PRO A 469 -15.15 1.13 -11.89
C PRO A 469 -15.21 0.28 -10.61
N SER A 470 -15.82 0.84 -9.56
CA SER A 470 -16.00 0.15 -8.26
C SER A 470 -16.64 -1.22 -8.49
N GLU A 471 -15.99 -2.28 -8.02
CA GLU A 471 -16.22 -3.66 -8.49
C GLU A 471 -17.55 -4.29 -8.07
N SER A 472 -18.39 -3.62 -7.28
CA SER A 472 -19.59 -4.24 -6.75
C SER A 472 -20.66 -3.22 -6.41
N ASP A 473 -21.78 -3.27 -7.14
CA ASP A 473 -23.06 -2.86 -6.58
C ASP A 473 -23.55 -3.98 -5.67
N VAL A 474 -23.39 -3.81 -4.35
CA VAL A 474 -23.81 -4.80 -3.34
C VAL A 474 -25.31 -5.11 -3.41
N LEU A 475 -26.11 -4.26 -4.07
CA LEU A 475 -27.55 -4.44 -4.26
C LEU A 475 -27.91 -5.14 -5.58
N LEU A 476 -26.96 -5.41 -6.48
CA LEU A 476 -27.25 -5.93 -7.82
C LEU A 476 -28.03 -7.24 -7.77
N ASP A 477 -27.48 -8.26 -7.10
CA ASP A 477 -28.13 -9.57 -6.95
C ASP A 477 -29.49 -9.44 -6.26
N PHE A 478 -29.57 -8.64 -5.19
CA PHE A 478 -30.80 -8.40 -4.44
C PHE A 478 -31.90 -7.83 -5.35
N ARG A 479 -31.57 -6.82 -6.16
CA ARG A 479 -32.50 -6.20 -7.12
C ARG A 479 -32.91 -7.17 -8.22
N GLN A 480 -31.98 -7.98 -8.72
CA GLN A 480 -32.27 -9.00 -9.74
C GLN A 480 -33.24 -10.07 -9.20
N TYR A 481 -32.98 -10.62 -8.02
CA TYR A 481 -33.88 -11.58 -7.37
C TYR A 481 -35.22 -10.95 -7.00
N GLY A 482 -35.25 -9.71 -6.53
CA GLY A 482 -36.48 -8.97 -6.21
C GLY A 482 -37.35 -8.74 -7.45
N THR A 483 -36.75 -8.33 -8.57
CA THR A 483 -37.44 -8.19 -9.86
C THR A 483 -38.03 -9.51 -10.33
N ARG A 484 -37.24 -10.59 -10.31
CA ARG A 484 -37.70 -11.91 -10.71
C ARG A 484 -38.80 -12.44 -9.79
N LEU A 485 -38.69 -12.24 -8.48
CA LEU A 485 -39.69 -12.67 -7.52
C LEU A 485 -41.00 -11.89 -7.69
N ARG A 486 -40.91 -10.58 -7.94
CA ARG A 486 -42.05 -9.71 -8.24
C ARG A 486 -42.77 -10.16 -9.51
N GLU A 487 -42.03 -10.44 -10.58
CA GLU A 487 -42.59 -10.96 -11.84
C GLU A 487 -43.34 -12.28 -11.60
N LEU A 488 -42.75 -13.21 -10.85
CA LEU A 488 -43.41 -14.49 -10.51
C LEU A 488 -44.66 -14.29 -9.66
N ALA A 489 -44.58 -13.41 -8.65
CA ALA A 489 -45.71 -13.11 -7.77
C ALA A 489 -46.90 -12.47 -8.52
N MET A 490 -46.62 -11.70 -9.59
CA MET A 490 -47.64 -11.02 -10.40
C MET A 490 -48.32 -11.91 -11.47
N ARG A 491 -47.80 -13.11 -11.76
CA ARG A 491 -48.33 -13.98 -12.84
C ARG A 491 -49.75 -14.48 -12.57
N THR A 492 -50.09 -14.78 -11.32
CA THR A 492 -51.39 -15.35 -10.94
C THR A 492 -51.79 -14.91 -9.53
N HIS A 493 -53.10 -14.69 -9.29
CA HIS A 493 -53.62 -14.34 -7.96
C HIS A 493 -53.72 -15.56 -7.02
N THR A 494 -53.61 -16.78 -7.57
CA THR A 494 -53.62 -18.04 -6.83
C THR A 494 -52.56 -18.96 -7.43
N TYR A 495 -51.58 -19.35 -6.62
CA TYR A 495 -50.40 -20.09 -7.10
C TYR A 495 -50.66 -21.59 -7.20
N ALA A 496 -50.48 -22.16 -8.41
CA ALA A 496 -50.46 -23.61 -8.59
C ALA A 496 -49.19 -24.22 -7.96
N SER A 497 -49.16 -25.53 -7.71
CA SER A 497 -48.01 -26.19 -7.05
C SER A 497 -46.67 -25.96 -7.76
N ALA A 498 -46.68 -25.82 -9.10
CA ALA A 498 -45.48 -25.49 -9.88
C ALA A 498 -45.02 -24.04 -9.64
N ASP A 499 -45.95 -23.07 -9.66
CA ASP A 499 -45.66 -21.67 -9.36
C ASP A 499 -45.12 -21.50 -7.93
N GLN A 500 -45.67 -22.25 -6.98
CA GLN A 500 -45.20 -22.26 -5.59
C GLN A 500 -43.75 -22.73 -5.49
N ALA A 501 -43.33 -23.74 -6.26
CA ALA A 501 -41.96 -24.22 -6.27
C ALA A 501 -40.99 -23.17 -6.83
N ASP A 502 -41.36 -22.52 -7.94
CA ASP A 502 -40.56 -21.46 -8.57
C ASP A 502 -40.42 -20.23 -7.67
N ILE A 503 -41.51 -19.80 -7.03
CA ILE A 503 -41.51 -18.69 -6.07
C ILE A 503 -40.60 -19.00 -4.89
N ARG A 504 -40.67 -20.21 -4.31
CA ARG A 504 -39.78 -20.60 -3.20
C ARG A 504 -38.31 -20.59 -3.59
N ALA A 505 -37.96 -21.07 -4.78
CA ALA A 505 -36.58 -21.12 -5.26
C ALA A 505 -35.97 -19.71 -5.40
N VAL A 506 -36.72 -18.76 -5.95
CA VAL A 506 -36.25 -17.37 -6.08
C VAL A 506 -36.32 -16.62 -4.73
N ALA A 507 -37.38 -16.82 -3.95
CA ALA A 507 -37.55 -16.20 -2.63
C ALA A 507 -36.42 -16.59 -1.66
N SER A 508 -35.96 -17.85 -1.68
CA SER A 508 -34.84 -18.28 -0.86
C SER A 508 -33.60 -17.42 -1.09
N ASN A 509 -33.20 -17.24 -2.36
CA ASN A 509 -32.05 -16.40 -2.73
C ASN A 509 -32.28 -14.91 -2.39
N PHE A 510 -33.50 -14.40 -2.61
CA PHE A 510 -33.87 -13.03 -2.25
C PHE A 510 -33.71 -12.76 -0.74
N PHE A 511 -34.26 -13.63 0.10
CA PHE A 511 -34.20 -13.46 1.56
C PHE A 511 -32.79 -13.67 2.11
N VAL A 512 -32.00 -14.58 1.55
CA VAL A 512 -30.58 -14.74 1.92
C VAL A 512 -29.81 -13.44 1.64
N LYS A 513 -30.03 -12.81 0.48
CA LYS A 513 -29.39 -11.52 0.14
C LYS A 513 -29.91 -10.38 1.01
N LEU A 514 -31.21 -10.34 1.31
CA LEU A 514 -31.81 -9.37 2.22
C LEU A 514 -31.22 -9.46 3.63
N GLU A 515 -31.14 -10.67 4.19
CA GLU A 515 -30.57 -10.92 5.52
C GLU A 515 -29.14 -10.41 5.61
N GLY A 516 -28.29 -10.76 4.64
CA GLY A 516 -26.91 -10.27 4.60
C GLY A 516 -26.83 -8.74 4.54
N LEU A 517 -27.66 -8.09 3.72
CA LEU A 517 -27.68 -6.63 3.59
C LEU A 517 -28.19 -5.91 4.84
N LEU A 518 -29.23 -6.43 5.49
CA LEU A 518 -29.73 -5.88 6.77
C LEU A 518 -28.71 -6.07 7.89
N GLN A 519 -27.99 -7.20 7.88
CA GLN A 519 -26.92 -7.45 8.83
C GLN A 519 -25.79 -6.43 8.66
N GLU A 520 -25.30 -6.21 7.43
CA GLU A 520 -24.29 -5.18 7.15
C GLU A 520 -24.79 -3.79 7.51
N TYR A 521 -26.07 -3.48 7.25
CA TYR A 521 -26.67 -2.22 7.64
C TYR A 521 -26.58 -2.00 9.15
N LEU A 522 -27.04 -2.96 9.94
CA LEU A 522 -27.02 -2.84 11.40
C LEU A 522 -25.58 -2.78 11.94
N LYS A 523 -24.66 -3.60 11.42
CA LYS A 523 -23.24 -3.60 11.81
C LYS A 523 -22.57 -2.27 11.52
N LEU A 524 -22.67 -1.79 10.28
CA LEU A 524 -22.04 -0.54 9.87
C LEU A 524 -22.62 0.66 10.63
N ALA A 525 -23.94 0.71 10.82
CA ALA A 525 -24.57 1.77 11.60
C ALA A 525 -24.11 1.77 13.07
N THR A 526 -24.09 0.60 13.71
CA THR A 526 -23.66 0.46 15.12
C THR A 526 -22.19 0.85 15.27
N TRP A 527 -21.31 0.29 14.43
CA TRP A 527 -19.90 0.61 14.41
C TRP A 527 -19.63 2.09 14.20
N ALA A 528 -20.21 2.67 13.14
CA ALA A 528 -19.93 4.04 12.74
C ALA A 528 -20.39 5.09 13.76
N LEU A 529 -21.50 4.82 14.46
CA LEU A 529 -22.13 5.80 15.34
C LEU A 529 -21.67 5.68 16.81
N LEU A 530 -21.25 4.49 17.24
CA LEU A 530 -20.92 4.19 18.63
C LEU A 530 -19.45 3.85 18.88
N ARG A 531 -18.63 3.53 17.87
CA ARG A 531 -17.21 3.24 18.12
C ARG A 531 -16.39 4.52 18.13
N ASP A 532 -15.43 4.57 19.05
CA ASP A 532 -14.47 5.66 19.11
C ASP A 532 -13.42 5.56 17.99
N HIS A 533 -13.76 6.11 16.82
CA HIS A 533 -12.89 6.04 15.65
C HIS A 533 -11.60 6.85 15.78
N TYR A 534 -11.59 7.92 16.57
CA TYR A 534 -10.42 8.79 16.67
C TYR A 534 -9.31 8.13 17.51
N ALA A 535 -9.65 7.50 18.64
CA ALA A 535 -8.64 6.89 19.51
C ALA A 535 -8.42 5.39 19.25
N THR A 536 -9.43 4.64 18.79
CA THR A 536 -9.34 3.18 18.71
C THR A 536 -9.21 2.64 17.29
N SER A 537 -10.13 2.99 16.39
CA SER A 537 -10.21 2.30 15.08
C SER A 537 -9.52 3.04 13.93
N GLY A 538 -9.09 4.29 14.12
CA GLY A 538 -8.48 5.12 13.07
C GLY A 538 -9.39 5.32 11.84
N PHE A 539 -10.71 5.38 12.06
CA PHE A 539 -11.72 5.44 10.98
C PHE A 539 -11.68 4.25 10.01
N VAL A 540 -11.18 3.10 10.43
CA VAL A 540 -11.21 1.86 9.64
C VAL A 540 -12.44 1.03 10.03
N TYR A 541 -13.17 0.53 9.03
CA TYR A 541 -14.22 -0.47 9.22
C TYR A 541 -13.68 -1.86 8.92
N SER A 542 -13.88 -2.78 9.86
CA SER A 542 -13.56 -4.20 9.71
C SER A 542 -14.83 -5.01 9.99
N PRO A 543 -15.34 -5.78 9.00
CA PRO A 543 -16.56 -6.55 9.16
C PRO A 543 -16.51 -7.52 10.34
N GLU A 544 -15.37 -8.17 10.59
CA GLU A 544 -15.18 -9.14 11.66
C GLU A 544 -15.22 -8.47 13.05
N GLU A 545 -14.43 -7.43 13.28
CA GLU A 545 -14.48 -6.67 14.54
C GLU A 545 -15.85 -6.04 14.78
N ALA A 546 -16.54 -5.62 13.71
CA ALA A 546 -17.86 -5.01 13.80
C ALA A 546 -18.94 -5.98 14.29
N VAL A 547 -18.80 -7.29 14.05
CA VAL A 547 -19.73 -8.30 14.60
C VAL A 547 -19.65 -8.31 16.12
N ALA A 548 -18.46 -8.51 16.69
CA ALA A 548 -18.26 -8.57 18.13
C ALA A 548 -18.71 -7.26 18.82
N PHE A 549 -18.33 -6.12 18.24
CA PHE A 549 -18.71 -4.80 18.75
C PHE A 549 -20.23 -4.57 18.73
N THR A 550 -20.91 -4.97 17.64
CA THR A 550 -22.37 -4.79 17.52
C THR A 550 -23.12 -5.65 18.54
N ILE A 551 -22.67 -6.89 18.75
CA ILE A 551 -23.26 -7.78 19.75
C ILE A 551 -23.10 -7.18 21.14
N GLU A 552 -21.90 -6.71 21.48
CA GLU A 552 -21.62 -6.10 22.78
C GLU A 552 -22.50 -4.87 23.04
N GLU A 553 -22.60 -3.94 22.09
CA GLU A 553 -23.36 -2.71 22.28
C GLU A 553 -24.88 -2.94 22.31
N LEU A 554 -25.42 -3.79 21.45
CA LEU A 554 -26.87 -4.02 21.39
C LEU A 554 -27.38 -4.93 22.52
N SER A 555 -26.55 -5.82 23.06
CA SER A 555 -26.94 -6.71 24.17
C SER A 555 -26.96 -6.01 25.54
N ARG A 556 -26.35 -4.82 25.68
CA ARG A 556 -26.33 -4.05 26.94
C ARG A 556 -27.70 -3.49 27.35
N GLU A 557 -28.60 -3.29 26.40
CA GLU A 557 -29.87 -2.58 26.64
C GLU A 557 -31.08 -3.53 26.79
N GLN A 558 -31.03 -4.77 26.27
CA GLN A 558 -32.15 -5.73 26.34
C GLN A 558 -31.68 -7.20 26.40
N SER A 559 -32.25 -7.98 27.34
CA SER A 559 -31.95 -9.42 27.55
C SER A 559 -32.59 -10.37 26.54
N ASP A 560 -33.60 -9.92 25.79
CA ASP A 560 -34.51 -10.81 25.07
C ASP A 560 -34.13 -11.01 23.60
N ILE A 561 -33.07 -10.34 23.12
CA ILE A 561 -32.55 -10.47 21.75
C ILE A 561 -31.20 -11.16 21.80
N HIS A 562 -31.11 -12.35 21.19
CA HIS A 562 -29.87 -13.08 21.08
C HIS A 562 -29.26 -12.93 19.69
N PHE A 563 -28.11 -12.27 19.62
CA PHE A 563 -27.27 -12.24 18.43
C PHE A 563 -26.22 -13.34 18.53
N SER A 564 -26.17 -14.24 17.55
CA SER A 564 -25.17 -15.30 17.50
C SER A 564 -23.78 -14.71 17.27
N SER A 565 -22.78 -15.30 17.93
CA SER A 565 -21.37 -14.89 17.84
C SER A 565 -20.71 -15.25 16.51
N ASP A 566 -21.31 -16.15 15.73
CA ASP A 566 -20.84 -16.54 14.40
C ASP A 566 -21.18 -15.50 13.30
N GLY A 567 -21.85 -14.41 13.68
CA GLY A 567 -22.24 -13.36 12.76
C GLY A 567 -23.31 -13.79 11.76
N LYS A 568 -24.13 -14.80 12.04
CA LYS A 568 -25.28 -15.20 11.20
C LYS A 568 -26.58 -14.90 11.92
N TRP A 569 -27.09 -13.69 11.76
CA TRP A 569 -28.30 -13.24 12.45
C TRP A 569 -29.56 -13.51 11.62
N THR A 570 -30.61 -13.99 12.27
CA THR A 570 -31.93 -14.15 11.63
C THR A 570 -32.65 -12.80 11.50
N LEU A 571 -33.70 -12.73 10.68
CA LEU A 571 -34.45 -11.49 10.45
C LEU A 571 -35.00 -10.88 11.73
N PHE A 572 -35.59 -11.68 12.63
CA PHE A 572 -36.20 -11.17 13.85
C PHE A 572 -35.23 -10.36 14.76
N PRO A 573 -34.05 -10.89 15.16
CA PRO A 573 -33.04 -10.10 15.88
C PRO A 573 -32.58 -8.85 15.14
N MET A 574 -32.45 -8.89 13.81
CA MET A 574 -32.03 -7.72 13.02
C MET A 574 -33.09 -6.62 13.00
N VAL A 575 -34.36 -6.97 12.78
CA VAL A 575 -35.48 -6.01 12.78
C VAL A 575 -35.57 -5.33 14.15
N ARG A 576 -35.47 -6.10 15.25
CA ARG A 576 -35.46 -5.55 16.61
C ARG A 576 -34.20 -4.75 16.91
N GLY A 577 -33.04 -5.17 16.39
CA GLY A 577 -31.77 -4.48 16.55
C GLY A 577 -31.80 -3.03 16.08
N PHE A 578 -32.54 -2.70 15.01
CA PHE A 578 -32.72 -1.31 14.58
C PHE A 578 -33.42 -0.43 15.64
N ASP A 579 -34.45 -0.95 16.31
CA ASP A 579 -35.13 -0.22 17.38
C ASP A 579 -34.24 -0.07 18.62
N VAL A 580 -33.49 -1.11 18.98
CA VAL A 580 -32.53 -1.07 20.09
C VAL A 580 -31.46 -0.02 19.83
N LEU A 581 -30.85 -0.02 18.64
CA LEU A 581 -29.86 0.99 18.25
C LEU A 581 -30.47 2.39 18.28
N ALA A 582 -31.67 2.58 17.72
CA ALA A 582 -32.35 3.87 17.72
C ALA A 582 -32.59 4.39 19.15
N ASN A 583 -33.00 3.52 20.07
CA ASN A 583 -33.21 3.87 21.48
C ASN A 583 -31.89 4.18 22.18
N ARG A 584 -30.85 3.37 21.96
CA ARG A 584 -29.50 3.62 22.49
C ARG A 584 -29.00 5.00 22.08
N LEU A 585 -29.11 5.36 20.80
CA LEU A 585 -28.70 6.66 20.29
C LEU A 585 -29.50 7.82 20.92
N LYS A 586 -30.81 7.66 21.16
CA LYS A 586 -31.62 8.68 21.86
C LYS A 586 -31.20 8.89 23.31
N LEU A 587 -30.73 7.83 23.97
CA LEU A 587 -30.33 7.87 25.38
C LEU A 587 -28.94 8.46 25.59
N LEU A 588 -28.09 8.50 24.55
CA LEU A 588 -26.78 9.13 24.63
C LEU A 588 -26.90 10.63 24.96
N LYS A 589 -26.17 11.06 25.98
CA LYS A 589 -26.08 12.46 26.41
C LYS A 589 -24.64 12.96 26.32
N SER A 590 -24.51 14.25 26.01
CA SER A 590 -23.23 14.96 26.12
C SER A 590 -22.99 15.28 27.60
N ASP A 591 -22.15 14.49 28.25
CA ASP A 591 -21.77 14.64 29.66
C ASP A 591 -20.26 14.40 29.82
N ASP A 592 -19.75 14.48 31.04
CA ASP A 592 -18.31 14.37 31.30
C ASP A 592 -17.75 12.95 31.02
N THR A 593 -18.60 11.93 30.90
CA THR A 593 -18.18 10.57 30.56
C THR A 593 -18.06 10.34 29.05
N THR A 594 -18.82 11.10 28.26
CA THR A 594 -18.82 10.99 26.80
C THR A 594 -17.94 12.05 26.12
N LYS A 595 -17.64 13.16 26.79
CA LYS A 595 -16.73 14.21 26.30
C LYS A 595 -15.27 13.78 26.38
N ARG A 596 -14.50 14.13 25.36
CA ARG A 596 -13.04 13.99 25.40
C ARG A 596 -12.39 15.06 26.24
N SER A 597 -11.28 14.67 26.86
CA SER A 597 -10.34 15.63 27.44
C SER A 597 -9.65 16.44 26.35
N VAL A 598 -9.43 17.73 26.60
CA VAL A 598 -8.68 18.63 25.70
C VAL A 598 -7.22 18.15 25.51
N SER A 599 -6.68 17.38 26.46
CA SER A 599 -5.36 16.73 26.31
C SER A 599 -5.27 15.80 25.11
N ASP A 600 -6.40 15.21 24.72
CA ASP A 600 -6.48 14.20 23.66
C ASP A 600 -6.62 14.85 22.29
N TYR A 601 -6.78 16.19 22.24
CA TYR A 601 -6.89 16.90 20.98
C TYR A 601 -5.52 16.95 20.27
N PRO A 602 -5.51 16.96 18.93
CA PRO A 602 -4.30 17.17 18.14
C PRO A 602 -3.46 18.35 18.68
N LYS A 603 -2.14 18.19 18.83
CA LYS A 603 -1.28 19.28 19.34
C LYS A 603 -1.41 20.55 18.50
N ILE A 604 -1.54 20.42 17.19
CA ILE A 604 -1.73 21.53 16.24
C ILE A 604 -3.03 22.31 16.46
N LEU A 605 -4.04 21.71 17.10
CA LEU A 605 -5.33 22.36 17.39
C LEU A 605 -5.35 23.01 18.78
N ARG A 606 -4.34 22.74 19.62
CA ARG A 606 -4.19 23.36 20.93
C ARG A 606 -3.54 24.74 20.88
N SER A 607 -2.84 25.05 19.78
CA SER A 607 -2.30 26.38 19.47
C SER A 607 -3.26 27.18 18.59
N ALA A 608 -2.96 28.46 18.32
CA ALA A 608 -3.76 29.32 17.44
C ALA A 608 -3.82 28.74 16.01
N SER A 609 -4.83 27.91 15.76
CA SER A 609 -4.98 27.10 14.55
C SER A 609 -6.24 27.51 13.79
N PRO A 610 -6.21 27.60 12.46
CA PRO A 610 -7.41 27.85 11.66
C PRO A 610 -8.32 26.61 11.56
N TYR A 611 -7.90 25.47 12.14
CA TYR A 611 -8.62 24.21 12.07
C TYR A 611 -9.47 23.97 13.32
N THR A 612 -10.55 23.18 13.16
CA THR A 612 -11.49 22.83 14.22
C THR A 612 -11.53 21.32 14.40
N PHE A 613 -11.49 20.87 15.65
CA PHE A 613 -11.62 19.46 15.98
C PHE A 613 -13.09 19.02 15.96
N LEU A 614 -13.40 17.99 15.16
CA LEU A 614 -14.75 17.44 15.02
C LEU A 614 -15.14 16.50 16.15
N PHE A 615 -14.21 15.69 16.65
CA PHE A 615 -14.50 14.53 17.51
C PHE A 615 -14.44 14.88 18.99
N LYS A 616 -15.31 15.78 19.45
CA LYS A 616 -15.32 16.26 20.84
C LYS A 616 -15.82 15.18 21.80
N HIS A 617 -16.50 14.15 21.31
CA HIS A 617 -17.00 13.05 22.11
C HIS A 617 -16.34 11.71 21.71
N ILE A 618 -16.44 10.72 22.61
CA ILE A 618 -16.04 9.33 22.35
C ILE A 618 -16.96 8.70 21.29
N TYR A 619 -18.25 9.05 21.33
CA TYR A 619 -19.26 8.56 20.39
C TYR A 619 -19.45 9.55 19.23
N PRO A 620 -19.09 9.19 17.98
CA PRO A 620 -19.22 10.09 16.83
C PRO A 620 -20.64 10.64 16.64
N TYR A 621 -21.68 9.86 17.00
CA TYR A 621 -23.07 10.30 16.94
C TYR A 621 -23.33 11.63 17.64
N LEU A 622 -22.68 11.89 18.78
CA LEU A 622 -22.88 13.13 19.57
C LEU A 622 -22.28 14.37 18.91
N ASP A 623 -21.33 14.19 17.99
CA ASP A 623 -20.69 15.28 17.23
C ASP A 623 -21.41 15.58 15.90
N LEU A 624 -22.45 14.81 15.56
CA LEU A 624 -23.27 15.04 14.37
C LEU A 624 -24.26 16.20 14.58
N ASP A 625 -24.64 16.83 13.46
CA ASP A 625 -25.69 17.85 13.45
C ASP A 625 -26.99 17.34 14.08
N SER A 626 -27.74 18.23 14.75
CA SER A 626 -28.99 17.88 15.42
C SER A 626 -30.05 17.31 14.47
N THR A 627 -30.09 17.79 13.23
CA THR A 627 -30.97 17.29 12.16
C THR A 627 -30.51 15.91 11.71
N ALA A 628 -29.20 15.72 11.52
CA ALA A 628 -28.61 14.43 11.18
C ALA A 628 -28.91 13.36 12.24
N ARG A 629 -28.72 13.69 13.52
CA ARG A 629 -29.03 12.82 14.66
C ARG A 629 -30.49 12.37 14.68
N SER A 630 -31.41 13.33 14.50
CA SER A 630 -32.85 13.07 14.48
C SER A 630 -33.26 12.20 13.27
N ARG A 631 -32.69 12.49 12.09
CA ARG A 631 -32.95 11.74 10.85
C ARG A 631 -32.48 10.29 10.95
N ILE A 632 -31.27 10.05 11.47
CA ILE A 632 -30.70 8.70 11.64
C ILE A 632 -31.61 7.87 12.55
N VAL A 633 -31.99 8.42 13.70
CA VAL A 633 -32.89 7.75 14.64
C VAL A 633 -34.25 7.45 14.01
N ALA A 634 -34.85 8.42 13.30
CA ALA A 634 -36.11 8.22 12.60
C ALA A 634 -36.03 7.14 11.53
N MET A 635 -34.91 7.08 10.78
CA MET A 635 -34.65 6.08 9.75
C MET A 635 -34.56 4.67 10.35
N LEU A 636 -33.82 4.48 11.45
CA LEU A 636 -33.69 3.19 12.14
C LEU A 636 -35.05 2.70 12.68
N THR A 637 -35.82 3.55 13.36
CA THR A 637 -37.16 3.21 13.83
C THR A 637 -38.13 2.91 12.67
N THR A 638 -38.00 3.64 11.55
CA THR A 638 -38.84 3.42 10.35
C THR A 638 -38.49 2.10 9.67
N ALA A 639 -37.22 1.72 9.63
CA ALA A 639 -36.77 0.44 9.09
C ALA A 639 -37.44 -0.73 9.82
N SER A 640 -37.36 -0.76 11.16
CA SER A 640 -38.04 -1.78 11.98
C SER A 640 -39.56 -1.81 11.70
N ARG A 641 -40.21 -0.63 11.70
CA ARG A 641 -41.66 -0.53 11.49
C ARG A 641 -42.08 -1.04 10.11
N LYS A 642 -41.36 -0.70 9.05
CA LYS A 642 -41.68 -1.13 7.67
C LYS A 642 -41.50 -2.63 7.49
N LEU A 643 -40.41 -3.21 8.02
CA LEU A 643 -40.16 -4.65 7.95
C LEU A 643 -41.21 -5.45 8.72
N ASN A 644 -41.63 -4.95 9.89
CA ASN A 644 -42.72 -5.56 10.67
C ASN A 644 -44.09 -5.42 9.97
N ALA A 645 -44.42 -4.23 9.46
CA ALA A 645 -45.69 -3.99 8.76
C ALA A 645 -45.83 -4.83 7.47
N GLY A 646 -44.72 -5.02 6.74
CA GLY A 646 -44.65 -5.90 5.58
C GLY A 646 -44.57 -7.40 5.92
N LYS A 647 -44.59 -7.77 7.22
CA LYS A 647 -44.49 -9.16 7.71
C LYS A 647 -43.32 -9.93 7.12
N VAL A 648 -42.18 -9.27 6.89
CA VAL A 648 -41.05 -9.81 6.12
C VAL A 648 -40.53 -11.12 6.71
N ASP A 649 -40.41 -11.20 8.04
CA ASP A 649 -39.98 -12.40 8.76
C ASP A 649 -40.99 -13.56 8.63
N GLU A 650 -42.29 -13.29 8.82
CA GLU A 650 -43.35 -14.30 8.68
C GLU A 650 -43.39 -14.87 7.25
N ILE A 651 -43.37 -14.01 6.23
CA ILE A 651 -43.43 -14.40 4.82
C ILE A 651 -42.19 -15.19 4.42
N ARG A 652 -41.01 -14.78 4.89
CA ARG A 652 -39.77 -15.53 4.72
C ARG A 652 -39.89 -16.95 5.30
N ASN A 653 -40.38 -17.08 6.53
CA ASN A 653 -40.52 -18.38 7.18
C ASN A 653 -41.56 -19.28 6.49
N VAL A 654 -42.69 -18.73 6.05
CA VAL A 654 -43.72 -19.50 5.32
C VAL A 654 -43.21 -19.95 3.94
N LEU A 655 -42.40 -19.15 3.25
CA LEU A 655 -41.86 -19.51 1.93
C LEU A 655 -40.71 -20.53 2.03
N GLN A 656 -39.93 -20.53 3.12
CA GLN A 656 -38.81 -21.46 3.29
C GLN A 656 -39.21 -22.81 3.91
N HIS A 657 -40.34 -22.90 4.60
CA HIS A 657 -40.84 -24.13 5.20
C HIS A 657 -42.07 -24.68 4.47
N THR A 658 -42.28 -26.00 4.49
CA THR A 658 -43.45 -26.66 3.90
C THR A 658 -44.70 -26.45 4.75
N ASN A 659 -45.21 -25.21 4.78
CA ASN A 659 -46.41 -24.82 5.51
C ASN A 659 -47.67 -25.13 4.67
N PRO A 660 -48.83 -25.50 5.28
CA PRO A 660 -50.03 -25.87 4.54
C PRO A 660 -50.75 -24.68 3.89
N LYS A 661 -50.42 -23.44 4.28
CA LYS A 661 -50.99 -22.21 3.70
C LYS A 661 -49.88 -21.38 3.04
N PHE A 662 -49.93 -21.28 1.71
CA PHE A 662 -49.02 -20.45 0.93
C PHE A 662 -49.45 -18.96 1.03
N PRO A 663 -48.51 -17.99 1.07
CA PRO A 663 -48.84 -16.57 1.18
C PRO A 663 -49.58 -16.05 -0.06
N THR A 664 -50.39 -15.01 0.13
CA THR A 664 -51.11 -14.37 -0.98
C THR A 664 -50.16 -13.51 -1.82
N GLN A 665 -50.61 -13.13 -3.02
CA GLN A 665 -49.87 -12.20 -3.87
C GLN A 665 -49.54 -10.87 -3.16
N ASP A 666 -50.53 -10.31 -2.44
CA ASP A 666 -50.35 -9.07 -1.70
C ASP A 666 -49.35 -9.20 -0.56
N ASP A 667 -49.33 -10.35 0.12
CA ASP A 667 -48.35 -10.63 1.17
C ASP A 667 -46.92 -10.66 0.63
N VAL A 668 -46.69 -11.35 -0.50
CA VAL A 668 -45.37 -11.45 -1.13
C VAL A 668 -44.91 -10.09 -1.66
N LEU A 669 -45.77 -9.37 -2.37
CA LEU A 669 -45.45 -8.03 -2.89
C LEU A 669 -45.24 -7.01 -1.77
N GLY A 670 -46.01 -7.09 -0.68
CA GLY A 670 -45.85 -6.26 0.51
C GLY A 670 -44.47 -6.46 1.16
N ALA A 671 -44.03 -7.71 1.31
CA ALA A 671 -42.72 -8.03 1.86
C ALA A 671 -41.57 -7.52 0.98
N ILE A 672 -41.67 -7.71 -0.35
CA ILE A 672 -40.66 -7.21 -1.32
C ILE A 672 -40.55 -5.68 -1.24
N ASN A 673 -41.68 -4.98 -1.31
CA ASN A 673 -41.70 -3.52 -1.30
C ASN A 673 -41.17 -2.94 0.02
N ALA A 674 -41.49 -3.57 1.15
CA ALA A 674 -40.95 -3.18 2.45
C ALA A 674 -39.42 -3.33 2.49
N ALA A 675 -38.90 -4.48 2.05
CA ALA A 675 -37.47 -4.77 2.01
C ALA A 675 -36.70 -3.81 1.09
N GLU A 676 -37.17 -3.63 -0.15
CA GLU A 676 -36.55 -2.72 -1.12
C GLU A 676 -36.55 -1.27 -0.63
N THR A 677 -37.67 -0.81 -0.03
CA THR A 677 -37.75 0.57 0.49
C THR A 677 -36.73 0.79 1.61
N VAL A 678 -36.62 -0.14 2.55
CA VAL A 678 -35.68 0.00 3.68
C VAL A 678 -34.23 0.00 3.18
N LEU A 679 -33.87 -0.89 2.25
CA LEU A 679 -32.52 -0.92 1.70
C LEU A 679 -32.21 0.28 0.81
N ALA A 680 -33.18 0.80 0.06
CA ALA A 680 -33.00 2.03 -0.72
C ALA A 680 -32.76 3.25 0.19
N GLU A 681 -33.50 3.36 1.31
CA GLU A 681 -33.28 4.40 2.32
C GLU A 681 -31.90 4.26 2.99
N ALA A 682 -31.48 3.04 3.32
CA ALA A 682 -30.16 2.77 3.89
C ALA A 682 -29.02 3.09 2.90
N GLU A 683 -29.16 2.72 1.63
CA GLU A 683 -28.22 3.06 0.55
C GLU A 683 -28.08 4.57 0.36
N GLU A 684 -29.21 5.29 0.40
CA GLU A 684 -29.24 6.74 0.26
C GLU A 684 -28.54 7.42 1.44
N ALA A 685 -28.83 6.94 2.65
CA ALA A 685 -28.22 7.44 3.87
C ALA A 685 -26.73 7.08 4.02
N GLY A 686 -26.24 6.10 3.26
CA GLY A 686 -24.85 5.65 3.27
C GLY A 686 -24.53 4.62 4.36
N PHE A 687 -25.53 3.92 4.88
CA PHE A 687 -25.36 2.88 5.89
C PHE A 687 -25.33 1.46 5.30
N LEU A 688 -25.17 1.33 3.99
CA LEU A 688 -24.77 0.08 3.35
C LEU A 688 -23.29 0.15 2.96
N PRO A 689 -22.58 -0.99 2.87
CA PRO A 689 -21.16 -1.04 2.53
C PRO A 689 -20.93 -0.79 1.02
N VAL A 690 -21.41 0.34 0.51
CA VAL A 690 -21.22 0.78 -0.87
C VAL A 690 -19.97 1.66 -0.95
N VAL A 691 -18.95 1.17 -1.64
CA VAL A 691 -17.69 1.89 -1.81
C VAL A 691 -17.89 3.17 -2.61
N SER A 692 -17.36 4.28 -2.09
CA SER A 692 -17.25 5.55 -2.79
C SER A 692 -15.79 5.87 -3.11
N ARG A 693 -15.53 6.43 -4.29
CA ARG A 693 -14.20 6.89 -4.73
C ARG A 693 -14.29 8.30 -5.29
N LEU A 694 -13.16 9.01 -5.33
CA LEU A 694 -13.07 10.31 -5.99
C LEU A 694 -13.34 10.15 -7.49
N ARG A 695 -14.39 10.82 -7.98
CA ARG A 695 -14.72 10.89 -9.41
C ARG A 695 -14.21 12.15 -10.07
N GLU A 696 -14.26 13.27 -9.34
CA GLU A 696 -13.94 14.58 -9.89
C GLU A 696 -13.27 15.47 -8.85
N SER A 697 -12.32 16.30 -9.29
CA SER A 697 -11.71 17.36 -8.49
C SER A 697 -11.60 18.61 -9.34
N GLN A 698 -12.41 19.62 -9.06
CA GLN A 698 -12.31 20.94 -9.67
C GLN A 698 -11.58 21.88 -8.71
N THR A 699 -10.64 22.67 -9.22
CA THR A 699 -9.90 23.68 -8.46
C THR A 699 -10.06 25.02 -9.16
N ASP A 700 -10.46 26.05 -8.43
CA ASP A 700 -10.52 27.41 -8.99
C ASP A 700 -9.20 28.17 -8.81
N SER A 701 -9.13 29.38 -9.36
CA SER A 701 -7.95 30.25 -9.31
C SER A 701 -7.55 30.69 -7.90
N TYR A 702 -8.44 30.57 -6.92
CA TYR A 702 -8.18 30.89 -5.52
C TYR A 702 -7.74 29.66 -4.71
N GLY A 703 -7.57 28.51 -5.37
CA GLY A 703 -7.21 27.24 -4.73
C GLY A 703 -8.37 26.57 -3.98
N ARG A 704 -9.61 27.04 -4.16
CA ARG A 704 -10.79 26.35 -3.62
C ARG A 704 -11.06 25.12 -4.47
N ARG A 705 -11.21 23.98 -3.81
CA ARG A 705 -11.44 22.70 -4.49
C ARG A 705 -12.85 22.19 -4.21
N THR A 706 -13.53 21.76 -5.26
CA THR A 706 -14.73 20.94 -5.17
C THR A 706 -14.34 19.50 -5.51
N LEU A 707 -14.55 18.58 -4.58
CA LEU A 707 -14.29 17.16 -4.73
C LEU A 707 -15.63 16.42 -4.81
N THR A 708 -15.81 15.61 -5.85
CA THR A 708 -17.01 14.79 -6.02
C THR A 708 -16.65 13.33 -5.80
N LEU A 709 -17.11 12.74 -4.71
CA LEU A 709 -17.07 11.30 -4.46
C LEU A 709 -18.26 10.64 -5.14
N GLY A 710 -18.10 9.44 -5.69
CA GLY A 710 -19.20 8.70 -6.30
C GLY A 710 -19.12 7.19 -6.11
N THR A 711 -20.28 6.54 -6.08
CA THR A 711 -20.44 5.08 -6.01
C THR A 711 -20.59 4.46 -7.40
N ALA A 712 -20.58 3.12 -7.51
CA ALA A 712 -20.87 2.43 -8.78
C ALA A 712 -22.24 2.84 -9.37
N ASN A 713 -23.25 2.96 -8.50
CA ASN A 713 -24.65 3.26 -8.86
C ASN A 713 -24.91 4.74 -9.23
N GLY A 714 -23.87 5.55 -9.42
CA GLY A 714 -24.00 6.95 -9.85
C GLY A 714 -24.37 7.96 -8.76
N LYS A 715 -24.58 7.52 -7.51
CA LYS A 715 -24.79 8.44 -6.38
C LYS A 715 -23.49 9.19 -6.07
N THR A 716 -23.59 10.50 -5.83
CA THR A 716 -22.43 11.36 -5.59
C THR A 716 -22.55 12.15 -4.28
N LEU A 717 -21.39 12.54 -3.72
CA LEU A 717 -21.28 13.47 -2.61
C LEU A 717 -20.26 14.55 -2.98
N ARG A 718 -20.64 15.80 -2.80
CA ARG A 718 -19.78 16.95 -3.04
C ARG A 718 -19.16 17.45 -1.72
N LEU A 719 -17.83 17.57 -1.69
CA LEU A 719 -17.05 18.12 -0.59
C LEU A 719 -16.30 19.37 -1.06
N VAL A 720 -16.17 20.37 -0.19
CA VAL A 720 -15.47 21.63 -0.50
C VAL A 720 -14.18 21.75 0.33
N ARG A 721 -13.12 22.27 -0.28
CA ARG A 721 -11.82 22.54 0.36
C ARG A 721 -11.34 23.97 0.03
N PRO A 722 -10.57 24.62 0.91
CA PRO A 722 -10.14 24.15 2.22
C PRO A 722 -11.32 24.05 3.21
N SER A 723 -11.22 23.11 4.14
CA SER A 723 -12.20 22.90 5.21
C SER A 723 -11.48 23.08 6.53
N SER A 724 -12.08 23.79 7.49
CA SER A 724 -11.54 23.91 8.85
C SER A 724 -11.42 22.54 9.54
N TYR A 725 -12.09 21.52 9.03
CA TYR A 725 -12.11 20.17 9.59
C TYR A 725 -11.13 19.19 8.92
N TYR A 726 -10.25 19.68 8.04
CA TYR A 726 -9.36 18.84 7.24
C TYR A 726 -8.39 18.00 8.09
N LEU A 727 -7.89 18.52 9.21
CA LEU A 727 -6.88 17.84 10.06
C LEU A 727 -7.48 16.99 11.19
N THR A 728 -8.67 16.44 10.99
CA THR A 728 -9.37 15.68 12.04
C THR A 728 -9.12 14.18 12.01
N GLY A 729 -8.35 13.69 11.01
CA GLY A 729 -8.01 12.27 10.87
C GLY A 729 -9.02 11.44 10.06
N LEU A 730 -10.05 12.07 9.49
CA LEU A 730 -10.95 11.40 8.54
C LEU A 730 -10.15 10.82 7.36
N PRO A 731 -10.61 9.69 6.76
CA PRO A 731 -9.97 9.08 5.60
C PRO A 731 -9.66 10.05 4.47
N ALA A 732 -8.56 9.81 3.75
CA ALA A 732 -8.19 10.62 2.61
C ALA A 732 -9.26 10.50 1.51
N VAL A 733 -9.63 11.62 0.91
CA VAL A 733 -10.69 11.69 -0.13
C VAL A 733 -10.30 10.95 -1.40
N SER A 734 -8.99 10.73 -1.62
CA SER A 734 -8.44 9.96 -2.73
C SER A 734 -8.61 8.46 -2.56
N GLU A 735 -8.84 7.96 -1.35
CA GLU A 735 -8.95 6.53 -1.06
C GLU A 735 -10.39 6.04 -1.19
N ALA A 736 -10.54 4.74 -1.49
CA ALA A 736 -11.83 4.07 -1.46
C ALA A 736 -12.36 4.02 -0.02
N GLN A 737 -13.59 4.45 0.19
CA GLN A 737 -14.15 4.61 1.54
C GLN A 737 -15.67 4.44 1.56
N TYR A 738 -16.22 4.06 2.71
CA TYR A 738 -17.65 4.17 2.98
C TYR A 738 -17.98 5.59 3.39
N VAL A 739 -19.05 6.13 2.83
CA VAL A 739 -19.47 7.52 3.01
C VAL A 739 -20.88 7.54 3.58
N LEU A 740 -20.99 7.91 4.86
CA LEU A 740 -22.26 7.94 5.58
C LEU A 740 -22.93 9.30 5.35
N ARG A 741 -23.61 9.46 4.22
CA ARG A 741 -24.18 10.75 3.77
C ARG A 741 -25.13 11.39 4.78
N SER A 742 -25.85 10.60 5.58
CA SER A 742 -26.75 11.13 6.61
C SER A 742 -26.05 11.47 7.92
N ALA A 743 -24.79 11.06 8.12
CA ALA A 743 -23.98 11.37 9.29
C ALA A 743 -23.12 12.63 9.04
N MET A 744 -23.79 13.77 8.88
CA MET A 744 -23.16 15.08 8.69
C MET A 744 -22.75 15.70 10.02
N TYR A 745 -21.57 16.33 10.05
CA TYR A 745 -21.12 17.08 11.23
C TYR A 745 -21.74 18.48 11.30
N GLU A 746 -21.91 18.98 12.52
CA GLU A 746 -22.44 20.31 12.76
C GLU A 746 -21.58 21.41 12.10
N ASN A 747 -22.21 22.39 11.47
CA ASN A 747 -21.55 23.51 10.79
C ASN A 747 -20.47 23.08 9.78
N SER A 748 -20.68 21.95 9.10
CA SER A 748 -19.70 21.35 8.20
C SER A 748 -20.32 20.76 6.95
N SER A 749 -19.56 20.75 5.86
CA SER A 749 -19.83 19.90 4.68
C SER A 749 -19.20 18.52 4.81
N GLU A 750 -18.46 18.24 5.89
CA GLU A 750 -17.91 16.91 6.15
C GLU A 750 -19.02 15.95 6.60
N VAL A 751 -18.83 14.69 6.20
CA VAL A 751 -19.63 13.56 6.67
C VAL A 751 -18.70 12.53 7.29
N LEU A 752 -19.25 11.66 8.14
CA LEU A 752 -18.50 10.51 8.64
C LEU A 752 -18.12 9.59 7.48
N ARG A 753 -16.83 9.26 7.42
CA ARG A 753 -16.22 8.44 6.37
C ARG A 753 -15.35 7.39 7.03
N LEU A 754 -15.37 6.18 6.47
CA LEU A 754 -14.61 5.04 6.99
C LEU A 754 -13.80 4.40 5.87
N SER A 755 -12.51 4.16 6.11
CA SER A 755 -11.67 3.34 5.24
C SER A 755 -12.07 1.87 5.35
N ILE A 756 -11.85 1.12 4.28
CA ILE A 756 -12.24 -0.29 4.17
C ILE A 756 -11.06 -1.16 4.60
N ARG A 757 -11.30 -2.16 5.46
CA ARG A 757 -10.34 -3.22 5.77
C ARG A 757 -11.01 -4.58 5.64
N GLU A 758 -10.48 -5.39 4.73
CA GLU A 758 -10.85 -6.79 4.56
C GLU A 758 -9.77 -7.68 5.20
N ASP A 759 -10.16 -8.85 5.70
CA ASP A 759 -9.22 -9.75 6.36
C ASP A 759 -8.35 -10.47 5.33
N SER A 760 -7.03 -10.37 5.51
CA SER A 760 -6.02 -10.92 4.62
C SER A 760 -4.72 -11.16 5.40
N GLU A 761 -3.77 -11.88 4.82
CA GLU A 761 -2.44 -12.03 5.42
C GLU A 761 -1.73 -10.67 5.59
N TYR A 762 -1.98 -9.73 4.68
CA TYR A 762 -1.46 -8.37 4.77
C TYR A 762 -2.06 -7.59 5.95
N THR A 763 -3.38 -7.62 6.16
CA THR A 763 -4.01 -6.91 7.28
C THR A 763 -3.69 -7.57 8.63
N LYS A 764 -3.55 -8.89 8.69
CA LYS A 764 -3.05 -9.62 9.86
C LYS A 764 -1.62 -9.21 10.21
N ARG A 765 -0.72 -9.17 9.21
CA ARG A 765 0.67 -8.75 9.37
C ARG A 765 0.78 -7.35 9.97
N TRP A 766 -0.07 -6.42 9.54
CA TRP A 766 -0.09 -5.04 10.04
C TRP A 766 -1.11 -4.79 11.16
N SER A 767 -1.60 -5.82 11.82
CA SER A 767 -2.50 -5.69 12.98
C SER A 767 -1.87 -4.89 14.12
N ASN A 768 -2.64 -4.05 14.82
CA ASN A 768 -2.12 -3.17 15.89
C ASN A 768 -1.01 -2.19 15.45
N TYR A 769 -0.90 -1.90 14.15
CA TYR A 769 -0.08 -0.80 13.64
C TYR A 769 -0.99 0.41 13.32
N PRO A 770 -0.57 1.65 13.64
CA PRO A 770 0.69 2.03 14.27
C PRO A 770 0.71 1.83 15.79
N LYS A 771 1.83 1.34 16.34
CA LYS A 771 2.09 1.37 17.80
C LYS A 771 2.65 2.73 18.22
N ARG A 772 1.92 3.46 19.08
CA ARG A 772 2.30 4.81 19.53
C ARG A 772 3.00 4.81 20.88
N ARG A 773 4.21 5.37 20.95
CA ARG A 773 4.95 5.55 22.21
C ARG A 773 4.24 6.57 23.09
N GLY A 774 4.05 6.28 24.39
CA GLY A 774 3.32 7.14 25.33
C GLY A 774 1.90 6.68 25.69
N ALA A 775 1.31 5.76 24.92
CA ALA A 775 0.02 5.14 25.25
C ALA A 775 0.10 4.06 26.37
N ARG A 776 1.31 3.73 26.86
CA ARG A 776 1.55 2.81 27.99
C ARG A 776 1.20 3.48 29.33
N ALA A 777 -0.08 3.78 29.53
CA ALA A 777 -0.76 3.98 30.82
C ALA A 777 -2.19 4.46 30.57
N LYS A 778 -3.13 3.55 30.29
CA LYS A 778 -4.59 3.73 30.49
C LYS A 778 -5.47 2.53 30.06
N SER A 779 -4.91 1.40 29.59
CA SER A 779 -5.66 0.14 29.53
C SER A 779 -5.57 -0.56 30.89
N GLY A 780 -6.70 -0.62 31.60
CA GLY A 780 -6.81 -0.97 33.00
C GLY A 780 -6.20 -2.32 33.40
N SER A 781 -5.41 -2.27 34.46
CA SER A 781 -5.26 -3.37 35.41
C SER A 781 -6.60 -3.62 36.10
N ASN A 782 -7.42 -4.50 35.54
CA ASN A 782 -8.35 -5.26 36.39
C ASN A 782 -7.55 -6.41 37.01
N SER A 783 -6.81 -6.08 38.07
CA SER A 783 -6.45 -7.07 39.06
C SER A 783 -7.73 -7.47 39.77
N HIS A 784 -8.23 -8.67 39.49
CA HIS A 784 -9.08 -9.39 40.43
C HIS A 784 -8.32 -9.45 41.76
N VAL A 785 -8.80 -8.70 42.74
CA VAL A 785 -8.49 -8.90 44.14
C VAL A 785 -9.65 -9.73 44.67
N ASP A 786 -9.41 -11.02 44.81
CA ASP A 786 -10.26 -11.91 45.61
C ASP A 786 -10.16 -11.49 47.08
N SER A 787 -11.32 -11.16 47.64
CA SER A 787 -11.66 -11.33 49.05
C SER A 787 -13.07 -11.89 49.12
#